data_AF-A0A3D4B147-F1
#
_entry.id   AF-A0A3D4B147-F1
#
_cell.length_a   1.000
_cell.length_b   1.000
_cell.length_c   1.000
_cell.angle_alpha   90.00
_cell.angle_beta   90.00
_cell.angle_gamma   90.00
#
_symmetry.space_group_name_H-M   'P 1'
#
loop_
_entity.id
_entity.type
_entity.pdbx_description
1 polymer ?
#
loop_
_entity_poly.entity_id
_entity_poly.type
_entity_poly.pdbx_seq_one_letter_code
_entity_poly.pdbx_strand_id
1 'polypeptide(L)'
;KGYQDLHRARQADENWDKKRLRYDELDQQLRARQDKLVQASTALQSELGGYKLRIKELKARTAMIDQHQAQANTFREKLDQLRQIEQRQQEITEHGRTLNSHIEVLKDKIKLFEKEDEDHHATLKVLRRGTDSHCPLCDAALDDRRRETIELNLGEHLHQHTVEIQKMHRGIKIADDEKKQLTILYKEQRPQISELQDVQKALVTAENAVQNARQDAQDLRACREQISALQTRLDTSAFAPDLRQQIEILQTEKHTLRYNPERHQVLKNKIRELQHFESDKVRLDEAQKRQEQATASLPEIHEKLTAYEIQLADHSYAPKACAALKDIEQRIEALDYKESRHQDVQHRLRKIKDIADKKEQLDQAVRQYDTAKAALTEREMRVQTLQDELHRLSDRIKSFEENAKAVDGIDRQLKSLRENRQALQKDVDQANRRLRAEQQKAYRLKTMAATRPEIKALRQQTAKDQQVYEKLTVAFSKDGIPALIIENAIPEIEEEANRILSQLTGNRTQITIEPLRNLKTGGTKETLDIHISDELGTRPYEMFSGGEAFRINFALRIALSKLLAHRAGTRLRSLIIDEGFGTQDSQGLEYLVEALQSIQDDFEKIIVVTHLERLKNAFPARIEVIKHPDIGSLYEVVT
;
A
#
# COMPACT_ATOMS: atom_id res chain seq x y z
N LYS A 1 60.30 41.70 -52.35
CA LYS A 1 59.59 42.12 -51.11
C LYS A 1 58.20 41.47 -51.01
N GLY A 2 57.23 41.76 -51.88
CA GLY A 2 55.87 41.16 -51.83
C GLY A 2 55.84 39.62 -51.81
N TYR A 3 56.69 38.95 -52.59
CA TYR A 3 56.83 37.48 -52.56
C TYR A 3 57.36 36.93 -51.21
N GLN A 4 58.27 37.65 -50.54
CA GLN A 4 58.77 37.24 -49.21
C GLN A 4 57.72 37.44 -48.12
N ASP A 5 56.88 38.48 -48.24
CA ASP A 5 55.76 38.72 -47.34
C ASP A 5 54.66 37.65 -47.51
N LEU A 6 54.39 37.18 -48.73
CA LEU A 6 53.51 36.04 -49.02
C LEU A 6 54.01 34.76 -48.34
N HIS A 7 55.30 34.47 -48.44
CA HIS A 7 55.89 33.27 -47.83
C HIS A 7 55.83 33.30 -46.30
N ARG A 8 56.10 34.46 -45.68
CA ARG A 8 55.96 34.65 -44.23
C ARG A 8 54.50 34.51 -43.78
N ALA A 9 53.55 35.02 -44.56
CA ALA A 9 52.13 34.87 -44.27
C ALA A 9 51.67 33.41 -44.36
N ARG A 10 52.11 32.64 -45.35
CA ARG A 10 51.83 31.18 -45.47
C ARG A 10 52.38 30.38 -44.28
N GLN A 11 53.62 30.64 -43.86
CA GLN A 11 54.20 29.99 -42.67
C GLN A 11 53.45 30.34 -41.37
N ALA A 12 52.93 31.57 -41.26
CA ALA A 12 52.07 31.95 -40.16
C ALA A 12 50.72 31.20 -40.23
N ASP A 13 50.12 31.06 -41.41
CA ASP A 13 48.83 30.36 -41.61
C ASP A 13 48.91 28.89 -41.18
N GLU A 14 49.97 28.17 -41.55
CA GLU A 14 50.19 26.78 -41.11
C GLU A 14 50.24 26.64 -39.58
N ASN A 15 50.89 27.58 -38.90
CA ASN A 15 50.95 27.58 -37.43
C ASN A 15 49.59 27.91 -36.79
N TRP A 16 48.79 28.77 -37.43
CA TRP A 16 47.45 29.10 -36.97
C TRP A 16 46.43 28.00 -37.29
N ASP A 17 46.57 27.28 -38.40
CA ASP A 17 45.74 26.12 -38.73
C ASP A 17 45.98 24.95 -37.76
N LYS A 18 47.22 24.72 -37.30
CA LYS A 18 47.51 23.76 -36.21
C LYS A 18 46.81 24.15 -34.90
N LYS A 19 46.83 25.45 -34.56
CA LYS A 19 46.12 25.97 -33.38
C LYS A 19 44.60 25.89 -33.52
N ARG A 20 44.06 26.11 -34.72
CA ARG A 20 42.63 25.95 -35.04
C ARG A 20 42.16 24.53 -34.79
N LEU A 21 42.86 23.52 -35.33
CA LEU A 21 42.49 22.11 -35.16
C LEU A 21 42.41 21.72 -33.69
N ARG A 22 43.40 22.12 -32.88
CA ARG A 22 43.40 21.86 -31.43
C ARG A 22 42.32 22.65 -30.69
N TYR A 23 42.04 23.88 -31.11
CA TYR A 23 40.96 24.68 -30.55
C TYR A 23 39.58 24.05 -30.80
N ASP A 24 39.34 23.57 -32.03
CA ASP A 24 38.08 22.92 -32.42
C ASP A 24 37.88 21.59 -31.67
N GLU A 25 38.94 20.80 -31.50
CA GLU A 25 38.93 19.56 -30.71
C GLU A 25 38.56 19.85 -29.23
N LEU A 26 39.20 20.84 -28.61
CA LEU A 26 38.90 21.24 -27.24
C LEU A 26 37.49 21.83 -27.11
N ASP A 27 36.99 22.60 -28.09
CA ASP A 27 35.63 23.13 -28.08
C ASP A 27 34.60 21.99 -28.16
N GLN A 28 34.84 20.98 -28.99
CA GLN A 28 33.98 19.81 -29.09
C GLN A 28 33.94 19.01 -27.78
N GLN A 29 35.10 18.79 -27.15
CA GLN A 29 35.17 18.10 -25.85
C GLN A 29 34.46 18.90 -24.75
N LEU A 30 34.65 20.22 -24.73
CA LEU A 30 34.05 21.13 -23.76
C LEU A 30 32.51 21.15 -23.89
N ARG A 31 31.97 21.23 -25.11
CA ARG A 31 30.52 21.11 -25.37
C ARG A 31 29.96 19.78 -24.88
N ALA A 32 30.64 18.67 -25.18
CA ALA A 32 30.21 17.35 -24.75
C ALA A 32 30.17 17.19 -23.21
N ARG A 33 31.10 17.82 -22.48
CA ARG A 33 31.10 17.82 -21.00
C ARG A 33 30.03 18.76 -20.43
N GLN A 34 29.80 19.91 -21.05
CA GLN A 34 28.72 20.83 -20.68
C GLN A 34 27.34 20.18 -20.86
N ASP A 35 27.11 19.47 -21.97
CA ASP A 35 25.85 18.74 -22.21
C ASP A 35 25.60 17.69 -21.13
N LYS A 36 26.63 16.93 -20.73
CA LYS A 36 26.54 15.97 -19.61
C LYS A 36 26.24 16.65 -18.27
N LEU A 37 26.80 17.84 -18.03
CA LEU A 37 26.51 18.61 -16.82
C LEU A 37 25.03 19.08 -16.80
N VAL A 38 24.50 19.51 -17.95
CA VAL A 38 23.07 19.87 -18.11
C VAL A 38 22.17 18.65 -17.91
N GLN A 39 22.56 17.48 -18.43
CA GLN A 39 21.85 16.22 -18.20
C GLN A 39 21.81 15.85 -16.70
N ALA A 40 22.93 15.99 -15.99
CA ALA A 40 22.97 15.74 -14.55
C ALA A 40 22.06 16.71 -13.75
N SER A 41 22.04 17.99 -14.14
CA SER A 41 21.15 18.99 -13.53
C SER A 41 19.67 18.69 -13.80
N THR A 42 19.33 18.32 -15.03
CA THR A 42 17.93 18.00 -15.40
C THR A 42 17.43 16.72 -14.74
N ALA A 43 18.28 15.71 -14.53
CA ALA A 43 17.96 14.53 -13.76
C ALA A 43 17.60 14.87 -12.29
N LEU A 44 18.43 15.68 -11.62
CA LEU A 44 18.16 16.14 -10.25
C LEU A 44 16.87 16.99 -10.16
N GLN A 45 16.60 17.84 -11.16
CA GLN A 45 15.35 18.59 -11.23
C GLN A 45 14.12 17.68 -11.43
N SER A 46 14.25 16.60 -12.19
CA SER A 46 13.20 15.60 -12.37
C SER A 46 12.91 14.85 -11.06
N GLU A 47 13.95 14.41 -10.34
CA GLU A 47 13.79 13.80 -9.00
C GLU A 47 13.08 14.74 -8.03
N LEU A 48 13.50 16.01 -8.00
CA LEU A 48 12.88 17.05 -7.18
C LEU A 48 11.40 17.25 -7.55
N GLY A 49 11.07 17.23 -8.84
CA GLY A 49 9.69 17.25 -9.34
C GLY A 49 8.86 16.07 -8.83
N GLY A 50 9.43 14.86 -8.83
CA GLY A 50 8.81 13.65 -8.29
C GLY A 50 8.49 13.77 -6.80
N TYR A 51 9.45 14.22 -5.98
CA TYR A 51 9.22 14.43 -4.55
C TYR A 51 8.18 15.53 -4.28
N LYS A 52 8.17 16.62 -5.05
CA LYS A 52 7.14 17.68 -4.93
C LYS A 52 5.72 17.16 -5.19
N LEU A 53 5.56 16.30 -6.20
CA LEU A 53 4.27 15.66 -6.48
C LEU A 53 3.86 14.74 -5.32
N ARG A 54 4.78 13.92 -4.82
CA ARG A 54 4.54 13.02 -3.70
C ARG A 54 4.13 13.75 -2.41
N ILE A 55 4.75 14.89 -2.12
CA ILE A 55 4.34 15.76 -1.00
C ILE A 55 2.89 16.23 -1.15
N LYS A 56 2.44 16.56 -2.37
CA LYS A 56 1.08 17.04 -2.61
C LYS A 56 0.05 15.95 -2.30
N GLU A 57 0.35 14.70 -2.66
CA GLU A 57 -0.47 13.54 -2.34
C GLU A 57 -0.49 13.25 -0.83
N LEU A 58 0.68 13.19 -0.21
CA LEU A 58 0.82 12.87 1.22
C LEU A 58 0.16 13.94 2.10
N LYS A 59 0.30 15.23 1.76
CA LYS A 59 -0.36 16.34 2.49
C LYS A 59 -1.87 16.13 2.63
N ALA A 60 -2.54 15.74 1.54
CA ALA A 60 -3.98 15.52 1.55
C ALA A 60 -4.40 14.38 2.49
N ARG A 61 -3.60 13.31 2.58
CA ARG A 61 -3.86 12.17 3.46
C ARG A 61 -3.56 12.48 4.92
N THR A 62 -2.46 13.19 5.19
CA THR A 62 -2.09 13.59 6.55
C THR A 62 -3.05 14.59 7.18
N ALA A 63 -3.79 15.35 6.38
CA ALA A 63 -4.81 16.28 6.87
C ALA A 63 -5.99 15.57 7.58
N MET A 64 -6.19 14.27 7.31
CA MET A 64 -7.28 13.48 7.89
C MET A 64 -6.90 12.79 9.21
N ILE A 65 -5.67 12.95 9.71
CA ILE A 65 -5.20 12.29 10.95
C ILE A 65 -6.12 12.60 12.13
N ASP A 66 -6.42 13.89 12.35
CA ASP A 66 -7.24 14.31 13.49
C ASP A 66 -8.66 13.76 13.41
N GLN A 67 -9.22 13.68 12.20
CA GLN A 67 -10.53 13.10 11.95
C GLN A 67 -10.55 11.59 12.26
N HIS A 68 -9.57 10.84 11.76
CA HIS A 68 -9.47 9.41 12.04
C HIS A 68 -9.21 9.15 13.53
N GLN A 69 -8.43 10.01 14.19
CA GLN A 69 -8.13 9.88 15.61
C GLN A 69 -9.36 10.20 16.47
N ALA A 70 -10.17 11.19 16.09
CA ALA A 70 -11.47 11.44 16.72
C ALA A 70 -12.43 10.25 16.55
N GLN A 71 -12.53 9.69 15.34
CA GLN A 71 -13.37 8.49 15.09
C GLN A 71 -12.93 7.29 15.92
N ALA A 72 -11.62 7.02 16.01
CA ALA A 72 -11.09 5.93 16.83
C ALA A 72 -11.42 6.13 18.31
N ASN A 73 -11.29 7.36 18.83
CA ASN A 73 -11.66 7.67 20.21
C ASN A 73 -13.15 7.45 20.48
N THR A 74 -14.03 7.88 19.57
CA THR A 74 -15.49 7.65 19.69
C THR A 74 -15.82 6.16 19.74
N PHE A 75 -15.20 5.34 18.88
CA PHE A 75 -15.41 3.89 18.91
C PHE A 75 -14.84 3.24 20.17
N ARG A 76 -13.72 3.76 20.70
CA ARG A 76 -13.12 3.27 21.94
C ARG A 76 -14.02 3.53 23.15
N GLU A 77 -14.54 4.75 23.28
CA GLU A 77 -15.51 5.11 24.32
C GLU A 77 -16.79 4.26 24.22
N LYS A 78 -17.32 4.07 23.01
CA LYS A 78 -18.50 3.21 22.80
C LYS A 78 -18.20 1.74 23.15
N LEU A 79 -17.02 1.23 22.82
CA LEU A 79 -16.62 -0.14 23.16
C LEU A 79 -16.53 -0.35 24.67
N ASP A 80 -15.97 0.62 25.40
CA ASP A 80 -15.88 0.55 26.86
C ASP A 80 -17.28 0.57 27.52
N GLN A 81 -18.21 1.37 27.01
CA GLN A 81 -19.61 1.34 27.45
C GLN A 81 -20.26 -0.03 27.20
N LEU A 82 -20.05 -0.62 26.02
CA LEU A 82 -20.61 -1.94 25.68
C LEU A 82 -20.00 -3.06 26.54
N ARG A 83 -18.71 -2.99 26.89
CA ARG A 83 -18.07 -3.92 27.82
C ARG A 83 -18.65 -3.84 29.23
N GLN A 84 -18.97 -2.64 29.71
CA GLN A 84 -19.67 -2.48 31.00
C GLN A 84 -21.06 -3.11 30.98
N ILE A 85 -21.78 -3.01 29.86
CA ILE A 85 -23.09 -3.66 29.68
C ILE A 85 -22.95 -5.19 29.65
N GLU A 86 -21.93 -5.71 28.95
CA GLU A 86 -21.63 -7.15 28.94
C GLU A 86 -21.32 -7.68 30.35
N GLN A 87 -20.52 -6.95 31.13
CA GLN A 87 -20.23 -7.31 32.52
C GLN A 87 -21.50 -7.32 33.39
N ARG A 88 -22.36 -6.30 33.28
CA ARG A 88 -23.66 -6.28 33.98
C ARG A 88 -24.56 -7.44 33.56
N GLN A 89 -24.53 -7.87 32.30
CA GLN A 89 -25.29 -9.04 31.87
C GLN A 89 -24.79 -10.34 32.52
N GLN A 90 -23.47 -10.47 32.71
CA GLN A 90 -22.89 -11.60 33.45
C GLN A 90 -23.35 -11.60 34.90
N GLU A 91 -23.32 -10.44 35.58
CA GLU A 91 -23.81 -10.27 36.95
C GLU A 91 -25.31 -10.63 37.08
N ILE A 92 -26.15 -10.16 36.14
CA ILE A 92 -27.58 -10.49 36.09
C ILE A 92 -27.78 -12.01 35.95
N THR A 93 -26.99 -12.65 35.10
CA THR A 93 -27.08 -14.10 34.84
C THR A 93 -26.67 -14.89 36.09
N GLU A 94 -25.63 -14.45 36.79
CA GLU A 94 -25.16 -15.07 38.03
C GLU A 94 -26.16 -14.88 39.17
N HIS A 95 -26.72 -13.67 39.34
CA HIS A 95 -27.79 -13.41 40.32
C HIS A 95 -29.07 -14.20 40.01
N GLY A 96 -29.40 -14.38 38.74
CA GLY A 96 -30.50 -15.27 38.34
C GLY A 96 -30.28 -16.73 38.74
N ARG A 97 -29.02 -17.22 38.68
CA ARG A 97 -28.67 -18.58 39.12
C ARG A 97 -28.75 -18.74 40.63
N THR A 98 -28.27 -17.75 41.40
CA THR A 98 -28.34 -17.78 42.86
C THR A 98 -29.79 -17.79 43.35
N LEU A 99 -30.66 -16.93 42.78
CA LEU A 99 -32.08 -16.91 43.09
C LEU A 99 -32.76 -18.26 42.77
N ASN A 100 -32.46 -18.87 41.61
CA ASN A 100 -32.98 -20.20 41.28
C ASN A 100 -32.54 -21.24 42.32
N SER A 101 -31.27 -21.25 42.72
CA SER A 101 -30.78 -22.19 43.75
C SER A 101 -31.48 -21.99 45.10
N HIS A 102 -31.73 -20.72 45.48
CA HIS A 102 -32.43 -20.39 46.72
C HIS A 102 -33.89 -20.85 46.69
N ILE A 103 -34.58 -20.65 45.56
CA ILE A 103 -35.96 -21.13 45.37
C ILE A 103 -36.03 -22.65 45.49
N GLU A 104 -35.10 -23.40 44.89
CA GLU A 104 -35.09 -24.86 45.00
C GLU A 104 -34.85 -25.32 46.45
N VAL A 105 -33.91 -24.70 47.18
CA VAL A 105 -33.70 -24.99 48.61
C VAL A 105 -34.96 -24.73 49.43
N LEU A 106 -35.68 -23.64 49.18
CA LEU A 106 -36.94 -23.35 49.88
C LEU A 106 -38.03 -24.36 49.54
N LYS A 107 -38.16 -24.77 48.27
CA LYS A 107 -39.12 -25.79 47.85
C LYS A 107 -38.84 -27.13 48.50
N ASP A 108 -37.59 -27.54 48.59
CA ASP A 108 -37.23 -28.82 49.21
C ASP A 108 -37.48 -28.82 50.72
N LYS A 109 -37.28 -27.69 51.40
CA LYS A 109 -37.69 -27.52 52.81
C LYS A 109 -39.20 -27.56 53.00
N ILE A 110 -39.97 -26.95 52.10
CA ILE A 110 -41.44 -27.03 52.13
C ILE A 110 -41.88 -28.48 52.00
N LYS A 111 -41.35 -29.23 51.02
CA LYS A 111 -41.67 -30.66 50.86
C LYS A 111 -41.33 -31.49 52.10
N LEU A 112 -40.23 -31.16 52.78
CA LEU A 112 -39.84 -31.85 54.02
C LEU A 112 -40.89 -31.60 55.12
N PHE A 113 -41.26 -30.33 55.36
CA PHE A 113 -42.29 -30.00 56.35
C PHE A 113 -43.66 -30.57 55.99
N GLU A 114 -44.05 -30.56 54.72
CA GLU A 114 -45.30 -31.18 54.26
C GLU A 114 -45.33 -32.70 54.56
N LYS A 115 -44.20 -33.37 54.38
CA LYS A 115 -44.06 -34.81 54.69
C LYS A 115 -44.10 -35.06 56.20
N GLU A 116 -43.41 -34.26 57.00
CA GLU A 116 -43.47 -34.34 58.47
C GLU A 116 -44.89 -34.07 58.98
N ASP A 117 -45.60 -33.10 58.39
CA ASP A 117 -46.99 -32.78 58.70
C ASP A 117 -47.92 -33.96 58.36
N GLU A 118 -47.72 -34.63 57.22
CA GLU A 118 -48.47 -35.84 56.87
C GLU A 118 -48.28 -36.95 57.91
N ASP A 119 -47.04 -37.19 58.35
CA ASP A 119 -46.72 -38.18 59.39
C ASP A 119 -47.35 -37.81 60.75
N HIS A 120 -47.34 -36.53 61.11
CA HIS A 120 -47.95 -36.01 62.34
C HIS A 120 -49.48 -36.11 62.30
N HIS A 121 -50.12 -35.83 61.16
CA HIS A 121 -51.55 -36.01 60.96
C HIS A 121 -51.95 -37.49 61.00
N ALA A 122 -51.15 -38.38 60.41
CA ALA A 122 -51.37 -39.82 60.49
C ALA A 122 -51.30 -40.30 61.95
N THR A 123 -50.30 -39.81 62.70
CA THR A 123 -50.12 -40.08 64.14
C THR A 123 -51.31 -39.60 64.97
N LEU A 124 -51.76 -38.36 64.79
CA LEU A 124 -52.94 -37.80 65.47
C LEU A 124 -54.20 -38.60 65.16
N LYS A 125 -54.37 -39.07 63.92
CA LYS A 125 -55.54 -39.87 63.50
C LYS A 125 -55.57 -41.25 64.18
N VAL A 126 -54.41 -41.85 64.40
CA VAL A 126 -54.27 -43.11 65.14
C VAL A 126 -54.53 -42.89 66.64
N LEU A 127 -53.94 -41.85 67.23
CA LEU A 127 -54.12 -41.49 68.65
C LEU A 127 -55.59 -41.18 69.00
N ARG A 128 -56.32 -40.48 68.12
CA ARG A 128 -57.74 -40.12 68.32
C ARG A 128 -58.72 -41.27 68.12
N ARG A 129 -58.30 -42.38 67.48
CA ARG A 129 -59.15 -43.57 67.23
C ARG A 129 -58.91 -44.68 68.27
N GLY A 130 -57.76 -44.70 68.94
CA GLY A 130 -57.41 -45.74 69.92
C GLY A 130 -58.08 -45.54 71.27
N THR A 131 -58.78 -46.56 71.76
CA THR A 131 -59.39 -46.62 73.10
C THR A 131 -58.47 -47.26 74.17
N ASP A 132 -57.24 -47.61 73.80
CA ASP A 132 -56.33 -48.41 74.64
C ASP A 132 -55.50 -47.56 75.61
N SER A 133 -55.17 -48.14 76.77
CA SER A 133 -54.38 -47.51 77.86
C SER A 133 -52.87 -47.44 77.59
N HIS A 134 -52.44 -47.72 76.35
CA HIS A 134 -51.03 -47.78 75.93
C HIS A 134 -50.83 -47.06 74.59
N CYS A 135 -49.65 -46.45 74.41
CA CYS A 135 -49.33 -45.68 73.22
C CYS A 135 -49.12 -46.58 72.00
N PRO A 136 -49.85 -46.40 70.89
CA PRO A 136 -49.71 -47.22 69.69
C PRO A 136 -48.38 -47.02 68.93
N LEU A 137 -47.53 -46.08 69.36
CA LEU A 137 -46.24 -45.77 68.74
C LEU A 137 -45.02 -46.15 69.59
N CYS A 138 -45.15 -46.19 70.92
CA CYS A 138 -44.03 -46.45 71.83
C CYS A 138 -44.38 -47.35 73.03
N ASP A 139 -45.59 -47.92 73.05
CA ASP A 139 -46.11 -48.88 74.03
C ASP A 139 -46.09 -48.39 75.51
N ALA A 140 -45.82 -47.11 75.73
CA ALA A 140 -45.84 -46.49 77.05
C ALA A 140 -47.28 -46.35 77.56
N ALA A 141 -47.47 -46.53 78.88
CA ALA A 141 -48.77 -46.31 79.53
C ALA A 141 -49.28 -44.89 79.25
N LEU A 142 -50.46 -44.83 78.62
CA LEU A 142 -51.09 -43.63 78.10
C LEU A 142 -52.33 -43.33 78.94
N ASP A 143 -52.19 -42.39 79.87
CA ASP A 143 -53.33 -41.79 80.57
C ASP A 143 -53.91 -40.63 79.74
N ASP A 144 -55.13 -40.21 80.07
CA ASP A 144 -55.81 -39.15 79.31
C ASP A 144 -55.02 -37.84 79.28
N ARG A 145 -54.25 -37.54 80.34
CA ARG A 145 -53.39 -36.36 80.42
C ARG A 145 -52.18 -36.43 79.47
N ARG A 146 -51.50 -37.57 79.36
CA ARG A 146 -50.39 -37.75 78.40
C ARG A 146 -50.88 -37.73 76.96
N ARG A 147 -52.05 -38.32 76.68
CA ARG A 147 -52.67 -38.27 75.34
C ARG A 147 -52.95 -36.82 74.94
N GLU A 148 -53.55 -36.04 75.83
CA GLU A 148 -53.83 -34.62 75.61
C GLU A 148 -52.54 -33.78 75.43
N THR A 149 -51.48 -34.09 76.19
CA THR A 149 -50.17 -33.41 76.05
C THR A 149 -49.49 -33.69 74.71
N ILE A 150 -49.57 -34.94 74.22
CA ILE A 150 -49.01 -35.33 72.91
C ILE A 150 -49.80 -34.69 71.77
N GLU A 151 -51.13 -34.66 71.87
CA GLU A 151 -51.98 -33.96 70.89
C GLU A 151 -51.69 -32.45 70.84
N LEU A 152 -51.49 -31.82 72.00
CA LEU A 152 -51.07 -30.42 72.10
C LEU A 152 -49.71 -30.17 71.44
N ASN A 153 -48.70 -30.98 71.75
CA ASN A 153 -47.36 -30.82 71.18
C ASN A 153 -47.35 -31.03 69.65
N LEU A 154 -48.00 -32.09 69.16
CA LEU A 154 -48.13 -32.34 67.71
C LEU A 154 -48.92 -31.22 67.02
N GLY A 155 -49.98 -30.72 67.68
CA GLY A 155 -50.73 -29.56 67.19
C GLY A 155 -49.90 -28.27 67.13
N GLU A 156 -49.04 -28.03 68.12
CA GLU A 156 -48.09 -26.91 68.11
C GLU A 156 -47.04 -27.07 66.99
N HIS A 157 -46.49 -28.26 66.78
CA HIS A 157 -45.55 -28.55 65.68
C HIS A 157 -46.20 -28.31 64.31
N LEU A 158 -47.40 -28.82 64.07
CA LEU A 158 -48.16 -28.56 62.83
C LEU A 158 -48.43 -27.07 62.61
N HIS A 159 -48.75 -26.34 63.68
CA HIS A 159 -48.94 -24.89 63.60
C HIS A 159 -47.62 -24.16 63.27
N GLN A 160 -46.51 -24.56 63.90
CA GLN A 160 -45.18 -24.02 63.61
C GLN A 160 -44.77 -24.27 62.15
N HIS A 161 -44.94 -25.50 61.65
CA HIS A 161 -44.66 -25.84 60.26
C HIS A 161 -45.53 -25.02 59.30
N THR A 162 -46.83 -24.86 59.58
CA THR A 162 -47.72 -24.00 58.79
C THR A 162 -47.19 -22.56 58.68
N VAL A 163 -46.72 -21.99 59.80
CA VAL A 163 -46.15 -20.63 59.82
C VAL A 163 -44.84 -20.55 59.01
N GLU A 164 -43.95 -21.53 59.14
CA GLU A 164 -42.69 -21.58 58.40
C GLU A 164 -42.90 -21.80 56.90
N ILE A 165 -43.78 -22.73 56.51
CA ILE A 165 -44.19 -22.93 55.12
C ILE A 165 -44.74 -21.64 54.50
N GLN A 166 -45.58 -20.88 55.24
CA GLN A 166 -46.07 -19.58 54.76
C GLN A 166 -44.96 -18.52 54.61
N LYS A 167 -43.93 -18.54 55.46
CA LYS A 167 -42.76 -17.66 55.31
C LYS A 167 -41.94 -18.05 54.08
N MET A 168 -41.71 -19.35 53.87
CA MET A 168 -40.95 -19.87 52.73
C MET A 168 -41.67 -19.58 51.40
N HIS A 169 -43.00 -19.77 51.32
CA HIS A 169 -43.79 -19.39 50.16
C HIS A 169 -43.70 -17.89 49.85
N ARG A 170 -43.70 -17.03 50.88
CA ARG A 170 -43.46 -15.58 50.70
C ARG A 170 -42.05 -15.31 50.15
N GLY A 171 -41.03 -16.00 50.67
CA GLY A 171 -39.66 -15.93 50.17
C GLY A 171 -39.53 -16.32 48.70
N ILE A 172 -40.15 -17.43 48.30
CA ILE A 172 -40.20 -17.87 46.89
C ILE A 172 -40.84 -16.80 46.01
N LYS A 173 -41.97 -16.22 46.43
CA LYS A 173 -42.65 -15.18 45.66
C LYS A 173 -41.77 -13.94 45.44
N ILE A 174 -41.07 -13.47 46.48
CA ILE A 174 -40.13 -12.34 46.37
C ILE A 174 -39.02 -12.66 45.38
N ALA A 175 -38.39 -13.83 45.50
CA ALA A 175 -37.32 -14.26 44.61
C ALA A 175 -37.78 -14.40 43.15
N ASP A 176 -39.01 -14.91 42.92
CA ASP A 176 -39.59 -15.00 41.57
C ASP A 176 -39.89 -13.63 40.95
N ASP A 177 -40.37 -12.68 41.75
CA ASP A 177 -40.61 -11.31 41.29
C ASP A 177 -39.29 -10.59 40.96
N GLU A 178 -38.24 -10.79 41.75
CA GLU A 178 -36.90 -10.28 41.46
C GLU A 178 -36.32 -10.89 40.17
N LYS A 179 -36.50 -12.20 39.97
CA LYS A 179 -36.10 -12.89 38.74
C LYS A 179 -36.84 -12.38 37.49
N LYS A 180 -38.12 -12.00 37.62
CA LYS A 180 -38.85 -11.33 36.52
C LYS A 180 -38.21 -9.98 36.17
N GLN A 181 -37.82 -9.18 37.17
CA GLN A 181 -37.11 -7.91 36.94
C GLN A 181 -35.77 -8.12 36.24
N LEU A 182 -34.97 -9.09 36.69
CA LEU A 182 -33.71 -9.45 36.04
C LEU A 182 -33.91 -9.89 34.58
N THR A 183 -34.99 -10.61 34.29
CA THR A 183 -35.32 -11.05 32.92
C THR A 183 -35.65 -9.86 32.00
N ILE A 184 -36.30 -8.81 32.52
CA ILE A 184 -36.58 -7.57 31.77
C ILE A 184 -35.27 -6.85 31.46
N LEU A 185 -34.43 -6.61 32.47
CA LEU A 185 -33.12 -5.96 32.33
C LEU A 185 -32.22 -6.69 31.32
N TYR A 186 -32.22 -8.02 31.37
CA TYR A 186 -31.45 -8.84 30.42
C TYR A 186 -31.91 -8.63 28.97
N LYS A 187 -33.23 -8.57 28.73
CA LYS A 187 -33.81 -8.36 27.39
C LYS A 187 -33.52 -6.96 26.85
N GLU A 188 -33.54 -5.94 27.69
CA GLU A 188 -33.25 -4.55 27.31
C GLU A 188 -31.78 -4.37 26.87
N GLN A 189 -30.85 -5.05 27.54
CA GLN A 189 -29.41 -4.94 27.28
C GLN A 189 -28.91 -5.81 26.10
N ARG A 190 -29.59 -6.92 25.80
CA ARG A 190 -29.22 -7.87 24.74
C ARG A 190 -28.96 -7.24 23.36
N PRO A 191 -29.80 -6.35 22.81
CA PRO A 191 -29.53 -5.75 21.49
C PRO A 191 -28.26 -4.91 21.46
N GLN A 192 -27.88 -4.26 22.57
CA GLN A 192 -26.68 -3.43 22.64
C GLN A 192 -25.40 -4.28 22.53
N ILE A 193 -25.39 -5.46 23.15
CA ILE A 193 -24.25 -6.41 23.08
C ILE A 193 -24.07 -6.96 21.66
N SER A 194 -25.14 -7.04 20.86
CA SER A 194 -25.02 -7.48 19.46
C SER A 194 -24.17 -6.51 18.61
N GLU A 195 -24.11 -5.23 18.98
CA GLU A 195 -23.27 -4.23 18.31
C GLU A 195 -21.77 -4.33 18.70
N LEU A 196 -21.43 -5.10 19.74
CA LEU A 196 -20.07 -5.11 20.31
C LEU A 196 -19.02 -5.58 19.29
N GLN A 197 -19.30 -6.66 18.54
CA GLN A 197 -18.41 -7.15 17.49
C GLN A 197 -18.23 -6.14 16.35
N ASP A 198 -19.28 -5.40 16.00
CA ASP A 198 -19.24 -4.44 14.90
C ASP A 198 -18.47 -3.18 15.29
N VAL A 199 -18.69 -2.66 16.50
CA VAL A 199 -17.91 -1.55 17.05
C VAL A 199 -16.44 -1.93 17.21
N GLN A 200 -16.14 -3.17 17.62
CA GLN A 200 -14.76 -3.65 17.73
C GLN A 200 -14.06 -3.70 16.37
N LYS A 201 -14.74 -4.19 15.31
CA LYS A 201 -14.19 -4.16 13.93
C LYS A 201 -14.02 -2.72 13.42
N ALA A 202 -14.96 -1.84 13.71
CA ALA A 202 -14.89 -0.44 13.33
C ALA A 202 -13.71 0.28 14.01
N LEU A 203 -13.47 0.02 15.30
CA LEU A 203 -12.32 0.55 16.04
C LEU A 203 -11.00 0.13 15.40
N VAL A 204 -10.80 -1.17 15.12
CA VAL A 204 -9.59 -1.67 14.47
C VAL A 204 -9.35 -1.00 13.11
N THR A 205 -10.42 -0.81 12.35
CA THR A 205 -10.35 -0.13 11.04
C THR A 205 -9.92 1.33 11.20
N ALA A 206 -10.50 2.05 12.17
CA ALA A 206 -10.15 3.43 12.46
C ALA A 206 -8.71 3.57 12.98
N GLU A 207 -8.25 2.68 13.86
CA GLU A 207 -6.88 2.66 14.37
C GLU A 207 -5.84 2.40 13.27
N ASN A 208 -6.14 1.47 12.36
CA ASN A 208 -5.30 1.24 11.18
C ASN A 208 -5.23 2.49 10.27
N ALA A 209 -6.34 3.21 10.10
CA ALA A 209 -6.36 4.46 9.34
C ALA A 209 -5.48 5.55 10.01
N VAL A 210 -5.54 5.68 11.34
CA VAL A 210 -4.66 6.58 12.11
C VAL A 210 -3.19 6.19 11.91
N GLN A 211 -2.86 4.91 11.99
CA GLN A 211 -1.49 4.43 11.83
C GLN A 211 -0.95 4.70 10.42
N ASN A 212 -1.73 4.42 9.38
CA ASN A 212 -1.36 4.72 8.00
C ASN A 212 -1.14 6.22 7.78
N ALA A 213 -2.02 7.06 8.34
CA ALA A 213 -1.89 8.50 8.20
C ALA A 213 -0.67 9.06 8.97
N ARG A 214 -0.28 8.45 10.11
CA ARG A 214 0.98 8.75 10.80
C ARG A 214 2.20 8.35 9.98
N GLN A 215 2.16 7.19 9.31
CA GLN A 215 3.22 6.78 8.40
C GLN A 215 3.36 7.77 7.24
N ASP A 216 2.24 8.15 6.61
CA ASP A 216 2.21 9.18 5.56
C ASP A 216 2.81 10.52 6.04
N ALA A 217 2.64 10.88 7.33
CA ALA A 217 3.23 12.07 7.92
C ALA A 217 4.75 11.96 8.11
N GLN A 218 5.27 10.78 8.44
CA GLN A 218 6.71 10.51 8.49
C GLN A 218 7.32 10.57 7.08
N ASP A 219 6.69 9.92 6.11
CA ASP A 219 7.10 9.94 4.71
C ASP A 219 7.09 11.37 4.15
N LEU A 220 6.12 12.19 4.56
CA LEU A 220 6.05 13.61 4.19
C LEU A 220 7.24 14.40 4.74
N ARG A 221 7.69 14.12 5.96
CA ARG A 221 8.89 14.75 6.54
C ARG A 221 10.15 14.32 5.80
N ALA A 222 10.32 13.02 5.56
CA ALA A 222 11.44 12.49 4.80
C ALA A 222 11.50 13.09 3.38
N CYS A 223 10.37 13.21 2.68
CA CYS A 223 10.32 13.86 1.37
C CYS A 223 10.73 15.34 1.43
N ARG A 224 10.36 16.08 2.49
CA ARG A 224 10.78 17.48 2.66
C ARG A 224 12.29 17.61 2.86
N GLU A 225 12.88 16.71 3.64
CA GLU A 225 14.34 16.65 3.84
C GLU A 225 15.08 16.30 2.55
N GLN A 226 14.56 15.37 1.75
CA GLN A 226 15.15 15.06 0.44
C GLN A 226 15.06 16.25 -0.52
N ILE A 227 13.93 16.95 -0.55
CA ILE A 227 13.80 18.17 -1.37
C ILE A 227 14.78 19.24 -0.93
N SER A 228 14.91 19.51 0.38
CA SER A 228 15.86 20.52 0.85
C SER A 228 17.30 20.13 0.49
N ALA A 229 17.69 18.87 0.69
CA ALA A 229 19.01 18.37 0.30
C ALA A 229 19.28 18.50 -1.21
N LEU A 230 18.32 18.12 -2.06
CA LEU A 230 18.43 18.25 -3.52
C LEU A 230 18.45 19.72 -3.97
N GLN A 231 17.65 20.58 -3.36
CA GLN A 231 17.66 22.02 -3.61
C GLN A 231 19.01 22.63 -3.24
N THR A 232 19.54 22.34 -2.05
CA THR A 232 20.87 22.80 -1.65
C THR A 232 21.95 22.33 -2.63
N ARG A 233 21.91 21.07 -3.11
CA ARG A 233 22.86 20.57 -4.12
C ARG A 233 22.75 21.30 -5.46
N LEU A 234 21.54 21.64 -5.90
CA LEU A 234 21.33 22.43 -7.12
C LEU A 234 21.80 23.88 -6.95
N ASP A 235 21.43 24.54 -5.85
CA ASP A 235 21.73 25.95 -5.58
C ASP A 235 23.23 26.18 -5.37
N THR A 236 23.90 25.27 -4.62
CA THR A 236 25.35 25.32 -4.42
C THR A 236 26.14 24.79 -5.61
N SER A 237 25.46 24.33 -6.68
CA SER A 237 26.11 23.70 -7.82
C SER A 237 26.98 22.48 -7.45
N ALA A 238 26.76 21.89 -6.26
CA ALA A 238 27.49 20.75 -5.71
C ALA A 238 27.03 19.42 -6.32
N PHE A 239 26.91 19.38 -7.66
CA PHE A 239 26.62 18.19 -8.43
C PHE A 239 27.65 18.03 -9.56
N ALA A 240 28.03 16.78 -9.82
CA ALA A 240 29.05 16.40 -10.79
C ALA A 240 30.37 17.20 -10.67
N PRO A 241 31.07 17.15 -9.52
CA PRO A 241 32.31 17.90 -9.29
C PRO A 241 33.39 17.54 -10.32
N ASP A 242 33.51 16.27 -10.69
CA ASP A 242 34.50 15.79 -11.68
C ASP A 242 34.27 16.41 -13.07
N LEU A 243 33.01 16.54 -13.49
CA LEU A 243 32.69 17.16 -14.78
C LEU A 243 33.02 18.65 -14.79
N ARG A 244 32.77 19.35 -13.68
CA ARG A 244 33.08 20.77 -13.54
C ARG A 244 34.59 21.01 -13.55
N GLN A 245 35.36 20.19 -12.83
CA GLN A 245 36.82 20.24 -12.87
C GLN A 245 37.36 19.97 -14.28
N GLN A 246 36.82 18.98 -14.99
CA GLN A 246 37.20 18.72 -16.39
C GLN A 246 36.89 19.90 -17.32
N ILE A 247 35.73 20.55 -17.16
CA ILE A 247 35.37 21.74 -17.94
C ILE A 247 36.36 22.88 -17.64
N GLU A 248 36.72 23.10 -16.39
CA GLU A 248 37.67 24.15 -15.98
C GLU A 248 39.07 23.91 -16.56
N ILE A 249 39.56 22.65 -16.53
CA ILE A 249 40.82 22.26 -17.16
C ILE A 249 40.77 22.53 -18.68
N LEU A 250 39.72 22.07 -19.36
CA LEU A 250 39.55 22.27 -20.81
C LEU A 250 39.42 23.75 -21.18
N GLN A 251 38.74 24.57 -20.36
CA GLN A 251 38.65 26.03 -20.54
C GLN A 251 40.02 26.69 -20.39
N THR A 252 40.81 26.24 -19.41
CA THR A 252 42.16 26.75 -19.18
C THR A 252 43.07 26.37 -20.35
N GLU A 253 43.08 25.11 -20.81
CA GLU A 253 43.81 24.66 -21.99
C GLU A 253 43.41 25.45 -23.25
N LYS A 254 42.10 25.65 -23.46
CA LYS A 254 41.57 26.45 -24.58
C LYS A 254 42.05 27.90 -24.51
N HIS A 255 42.11 28.49 -23.32
CA HIS A 255 42.62 29.86 -23.13
C HIS A 255 44.13 29.94 -23.38
N THR A 256 44.92 28.93 -22.99
CA THR A 256 46.39 28.92 -23.19
C THR A 256 46.80 28.90 -24.67
N LEU A 257 45.98 28.33 -25.56
CA LEU A 257 46.25 28.28 -27.01
C LEU A 257 46.32 29.66 -27.68
N ARG A 258 45.73 30.70 -27.07
CA ARG A 258 45.67 32.10 -27.58
C ARG A 258 45.27 32.18 -29.06
N TYR A 259 44.45 31.25 -29.53
CA TYR A 259 43.94 31.24 -30.89
C TYR A 259 42.76 32.22 -31.01
N ASN A 260 42.78 33.07 -32.03
CA ASN A 260 41.73 34.05 -32.28
C ASN A 260 41.18 33.88 -33.72
N PRO A 261 39.95 33.40 -33.91
CA PRO A 261 39.38 33.15 -35.24
C PRO A 261 39.42 34.37 -36.18
N GLU A 262 39.18 35.57 -35.66
CA GLU A 262 39.15 36.81 -36.46
C GLU A 262 40.53 37.17 -36.99
N ARG A 263 41.57 37.07 -36.14
CA ARG A 263 42.96 37.33 -36.55
C ARG A 263 43.45 36.32 -37.59
N HIS A 264 43.03 35.05 -37.46
CA HIS A 264 43.33 34.03 -38.45
C HIS A 264 42.66 34.35 -39.80
N GLN A 265 41.41 34.81 -39.77
CA GLN A 265 40.68 35.20 -40.98
C GLN A 265 41.32 36.40 -41.68
N VAL A 266 41.79 37.39 -40.93
CA VAL A 266 42.56 38.53 -41.46
C VAL A 266 43.84 38.05 -42.14
N LEU A 267 44.56 37.09 -41.56
CA LEU A 267 45.76 36.49 -42.17
C LEU A 267 45.44 35.76 -43.48
N LYS A 268 44.35 34.99 -43.53
CA LYS A 268 43.90 34.30 -44.76
C LYS A 268 43.51 35.27 -45.86
N ASN A 269 42.84 36.37 -45.51
CA ASN A 269 42.55 37.45 -46.46
C ASN A 269 43.84 38.11 -46.95
N LYS A 270 44.83 38.32 -46.06
CA LYS A 270 46.13 38.89 -46.44
C LYS A 270 46.90 38.01 -47.42
N ILE A 271 46.83 36.68 -47.26
CA ILE A 271 47.43 35.73 -48.20
C ILE A 271 46.77 35.85 -49.58
N ARG A 272 45.44 35.97 -49.65
CA ARG A 272 44.72 36.16 -50.93
C ARG A 272 45.14 37.44 -51.64
N GLU A 273 45.30 38.54 -50.91
CA GLU A 273 45.81 39.80 -51.48
C GLU A 273 47.22 39.64 -52.05
N LEU A 274 48.09 38.92 -51.34
CA LEU A 274 49.49 38.76 -51.72
C LEU A 274 49.72 37.69 -52.80
N GLN A 275 48.71 36.90 -53.19
CA GLN A 275 48.84 35.81 -54.16
C GLN A 275 49.33 36.29 -55.54
N HIS A 276 48.99 37.51 -55.97
CA HIS A 276 49.44 38.02 -57.27
C HIS A 276 50.96 38.20 -57.36
N PHE A 277 51.66 38.37 -56.22
CA PHE A 277 53.12 38.54 -56.24
C PHE A 277 53.86 37.26 -56.68
N GLU A 278 53.17 36.12 -56.71
CA GLU A 278 53.69 34.85 -57.24
C GLU A 278 53.81 34.92 -58.77
N SER A 279 52.80 35.47 -59.46
CA SER A 279 52.85 35.68 -60.92
C SER A 279 53.78 36.83 -61.32
N ASP A 280 53.84 37.89 -60.52
CA ASP A 280 54.76 39.01 -60.75
C ASP A 280 56.24 38.59 -60.63
N LYS A 281 56.56 37.66 -59.72
CA LYS A 281 57.92 37.12 -59.58
C LYS A 281 58.33 36.31 -60.81
N VAL A 282 57.43 35.49 -61.35
CA VAL A 282 57.67 34.74 -62.61
C VAL A 282 57.91 35.70 -63.78
N ARG A 283 57.10 36.75 -63.93
CA ARG A 283 57.27 37.77 -64.98
C ARG A 283 58.58 38.54 -64.86
N LEU A 284 59.00 38.87 -63.63
CA LEU A 284 60.27 39.54 -63.37
C LEU A 284 61.46 38.68 -63.79
N ASP A 285 61.42 37.39 -63.46
CA ASP A 285 62.49 36.45 -63.81
C ASP A 285 62.59 36.24 -65.34
N GLU A 286 61.45 36.27 -66.07
CA GLU A 286 61.42 36.26 -67.53
C GLU A 286 61.97 37.56 -68.16
N ALA A 287 61.63 38.72 -67.58
CA ALA A 287 62.12 40.01 -68.06
C ALA A 287 63.64 40.16 -67.89
N GLN A 288 64.20 39.67 -66.77
CA GLN A 288 65.65 39.63 -66.56
C GLN A 288 66.36 38.79 -67.62
N LYS A 289 65.83 37.61 -67.96
CA LYS A 289 66.39 36.78 -69.05
C LYS A 289 66.37 37.48 -70.41
N ARG A 290 65.32 38.25 -70.73
CA ARG A 290 65.25 39.02 -71.99
C ARG A 290 66.26 40.16 -72.04
N GLN A 291 66.50 40.82 -70.91
CA GLN A 291 67.50 41.88 -70.79
C GLN A 291 68.92 41.33 -71.05
N GLU A 292 69.26 40.18 -70.47
CA GLU A 292 70.55 39.51 -70.70
C GLU A 292 70.75 39.17 -72.19
N GLN A 293 69.69 38.70 -72.88
CA GLN A 293 69.74 38.40 -74.31
C GLN A 293 69.91 39.64 -75.21
N ALA A 294 69.23 40.75 -74.90
CA ALA A 294 69.34 41.99 -75.68
C ALA A 294 70.71 42.68 -75.51
N THR A 295 71.36 42.48 -74.37
CA THR A 295 72.70 43.05 -74.11
C THR A 295 73.78 42.32 -74.91
N ALA A 296 73.55 41.07 -75.31
CA ALA A 296 74.49 40.26 -76.09
C ALA A 296 74.50 40.61 -77.61
N SER A 297 73.46 41.23 -78.16
CA SER A 297 73.30 41.52 -79.60
C SER A 297 73.69 42.95 -80.02
N LEU A 298 74.10 43.79 -79.08
CA LEU A 298 74.56 45.18 -79.30
C LEU A 298 75.84 45.34 -80.17
N PRO A 299 76.83 44.43 -80.16
CA PRO A 299 78.04 44.57 -80.96
C PRO A 299 77.82 44.47 -82.49
N GLU A 300 76.95 43.55 -82.95
CA GLU A 300 76.68 43.32 -84.38
C GLU A 300 75.97 44.50 -85.07
N ILE A 301 75.24 45.32 -84.30
CA ILE A 301 74.51 46.49 -84.82
C ILE A 301 75.46 47.69 -84.99
N HIS A 302 76.51 47.79 -84.16
CA HIS A 302 77.52 48.86 -84.24
C HIS A 302 78.44 48.72 -85.47
N GLU A 303 78.68 47.50 -85.93
CA GLU A 303 79.54 47.21 -87.10
C GLU A 303 78.86 47.61 -88.44
N LYS A 304 77.53 47.59 -88.51
CA LYS A 304 76.76 48.02 -89.69
C LYS A 304 76.64 49.54 -89.84
N LEU A 305 76.76 50.28 -88.73
CA LEU A 305 76.66 51.74 -88.70
C LEU A 305 77.95 52.42 -89.21
N THR A 306 79.11 51.83 -88.90
CA THR A 306 80.42 52.30 -89.36
C THR A 306 80.63 52.14 -90.88
N ALA A 307 79.94 51.19 -91.52
CA ALA A 307 79.99 50.99 -92.97
C ALA A 307 79.26 52.08 -93.77
N TYR A 308 78.23 52.72 -93.19
CA TYR A 308 77.46 53.79 -93.85
C TYR A 308 78.11 55.18 -93.70
N GLU A 309 78.91 55.41 -92.66
CA GLU A 309 79.61 56.68 -92.44
C GLU A 309 80.79 56.88 -93.42
N ILE A 310 81.40 55.80 -93.92
CA ILE A 310 82.50 55.86 -94.91
C ILE A 310 82.00 56.29 -96.31
N GLN A 311 80.75 56.00 -96.67
CA GLN A 311 80.16 56.41 -97.96
C GLN A 311 79.78 57.90 -98.05
N LEU A 312 79.64 58.59 -96.91
CA LEU A 312 79.30 60.02 -96.85
C LEU A 312 80.53 60.94 -96.92
N ALA A 313 81.73 60.40 -96.72
CA ALA A 313 82.98 61.16 -96.69
C ALA A 313 83.62 61.41 -98.08
N ASP A 314 83.24 60.67 -99.13
CA ASP A 314 83.91 60.70 -100.45
C ASP A 314 83.27 61.64 -101.51
N HIS A 315 82.37 62.54 -101.07
CA HIS A 315 81.89 63.74 -101.79
C HIS A 315 81.57 63.62 -103.30
N SER A 316 81.06 62.48 -103.77
CA SER A 316 80.68 62.26 -105.18
C SER A 316 79.18 62.46 -105.45
N TYR A 317 78.63 63.68 -105.28
CA TYR A 317 77.26 63.97 -105.75
C TYR A 317 77.03 65.39 -106.36
N ALA A 318 76.31 65.41 -107.51
CA ALA A 318 75.52 66.50 -108.11
C ALA A 318 76.19 67.86 -108.54
N PRO A 319 76.80 67.95 -109.74
CA PRO A 319 77.49 69.15 -110.25
C PRO A 319 76.62 70.26 -110.90
N LYS A 320 75.30 70.07 -111.08
CA LYS A 320 74.43 71.03 -111.81
C LYS A 320 73.90 72.20 -110.95
N ALA A 321 74.02 72.14 -109.62
CA ALA A 321 73.50 73.18 -108.73
C ALA A 321 74.50 74.32 -108.43
N CYS A 322 75.80 74.10 -108.65
CA CYS A 322 76.84 75.11 -108.35
C CYS A 322 77.00 76.20 -109.44
N ALA A 323 76.41 76.05 -110.62
CA ALA A 323 76.53 77.03 -111.71
C ALA A 323 75.45 78.14 -111.66
N ALA A 324 74.32 77.92 -110.97
CA ALA A 324 73.21 78.88 -110.92
C ALA A 324 73.37 79.99 -109.86
N LEU A 325 74.36 79.87 -108.97
CA LEU A 325 74.54 80.79 -107.84
C LEU A 325 75.35 82.06 -108.22
N LYS A 326 76.09 82.03 -109.34
CA LYS A 326 76.97 83.13 -109.78
C LYS A 326 76.26 84.24 -110.57
N ASP A 327 75.02 84.00 -111.02
CA ASP A 327 74.22 84.91 -111.85
C ASP A 327 73.27 85.82 -111.02
N ILE A 328 73.03 85.46 -109.74
CA ILE A 328 72.10 86.18 -108.86
C ILE A 328 72.81 87.31 -108.08
N GLU A 329 74.12 87.19 -107.83
CA GLU A 329 74.90 88.22 -107.13
C GLU A 329 75.13 89.49 -107.97
N GLN A 330 75.13 89.41 -109.30
CA GLN A 330 75.27 90.57 -110.19
C GLN A 330 73.97 91.37 -110.41
N ARG A 331 72.81 90.86 -109.98
CA ARG A 331 71.51 91.53 -110.16
C ARG A 331 71.05 92.37 -108.97
N ILE A 332 71.75 92.31 -107.84
CA ILE A 332 71.43 93.09 -106.63
C ILE A 332 72.07 94.49 -106.67
N GLU A 333 73.07 94.71 -107.52
CA GLU A 333 73.79 95.99 -107.61
C GLU A 333 73.05 97.08 -108.41
N ALA A 334 71.86 96.80 -108.95
CA ALA A 334 71.28 97.61 -110.02
C ALA A 334 69.95 98.35 -109.77
N LEU A 335 69.17 98.19 -108.68
CA LEU A 335 67.85 98.88 -108.63
C LEU A 335 67.35 99.41 -107.26
N ASP A 336 67.64 100.70 -107.03
CA ASP A 336 66.70 101.84 -106.91
C ASP A 336 65.54 101.78 -105.87
N TYR A 337 65.89 101.97 -104.60
CA TYR A 337 64.98 102.12 -103.44
C TYR A 337 64.16 103.43 -103.49
N LYS A 338 62.81 103.33 -103.44
CA LYS A 338 61.86 104.48 -103.46
C LYS A 338 60.95 104.52 -102.22
N GLU A 339 60.96 105.65 -101.53
CA GLU A 339 60.34 105.94 -100.22
C GLU A 339 58.78 105.93 -100.21
N SER A 340 58.13 106.01 -101.38
CA SER A 340 56.66 106.04 -101.49
C SER A 340 55.95 104.71 -101.18
N ARG A 341 56.65 103.57 -101.24
CA ARG A 341 56.07 102.25 -100.91
C ARG A 341 56.00 101.96 -99.41
N HIS A 342 56.79 102.65 -98.59
CA HIS A 342 56.83 102.43 -97.14
C HIS A 342 55.56 102.99 -96.44
N GLN A 343 54.98 104.08 -96.97
CA GLN A 343 53.78 104.70 -96.40
C GLN A 343 52.48 103.91 -96.69
N ASP A 344 52.41 103.14 -97.79
CA ASP A 344 51.25 102.31 -98.12
C ASP A 344 51.14 101.05 -97.22
N VAL A 345 52.28 100.54 -96.74
CA VAL A 345 52.34 99.40 -95.80
C VAL A 345 51.87 99.79 -94.39
N GLN A 346 52.15 101.02 -93.93
CA GLN A 346 51.61 101.52 -92.66
C GLN A 346 50.09 101.66 -92.66
N HIS A 347 49.47 102.01 -93.80
CA HIS A 347 48.02 102.18 -93.87
C HIS A 347 47.26 100.85 -93.87
N ARG A 348 47.87 99.77 -94.42
CA ARG A 348 47.31 98.41 -94.40
C ARG A 348 47.34 97.78 -93.00
N LEU A 349 48.35 98.07 -92.18
CA LEU A 349 48.46 97.56 -90.81
C LEU A 349 47.35 98.06 -89.87
N ARG A 350 46.80 99.27 -90.11
CA ARG A 350 45.69 99.81 -89.31
C ARG A 350 44.35 99.12 -89.55
N LYS A 351 44.14 98.45 -90.70
CA LYS A 351 42.90 97.71 -91.01
C LYS A 351 42.83 96.28 -90.44
N ILE A 352 43.95 95.75 -89.91
CA ILE A 352 44.04 94.34 -89.45
C ILE A 352 43.76 94.20 -87.94
N LYS A 353 43.72 95.29 -87.18
CA LYS A 353 43.54 95.28 -85.71
C LYS A 353 42.19 94.67 -85.27
N ASP A 354 41.09 94.96 -85.97
CA ASP A 354 39.74 94.45 -85.65
C ASP A 354 39.54 92.95 -85.89
N ILE A 355 40.44 92.29 -86.64
CA ILE A 355 40.33 90.85 -86.94
C ILE A 355 40.90 90.00 -85.80
N ALA A 356 41.90 90.51 -85.07
CA ALA A 356 42.48 89.82 -83.93
C ALA A 356 41.48 89.69 -82.77
N ASP A 357 40.78 90.77 -82.43
CA ASP A 357 39.79 90.79 -81.34
C ASP A 357 38.59 89.87 -81.63
N LYS A 358 38.14 89.83 -82.90
CA LYS A 358 37.05 88.91 -83.32
C LYS A 358 37.46 87.44 -83.28
N LYS A 359 38.73 87.13 -83.55
CA LYS A 359 39.25 85.75 -83.45
C LYS A 359 39.33 85.29 -81.99
N GLU A 360 39.78 86.17 -81.09
CA GLU A 360 39.86 85.86 -79.66
C GLU A 360 38.48 85.61 -79.04
N GLN A 361 37.46 86.39 -79.43
CA GLN A 361 36.07 86.17 -79.02
C GLN A 361 35.50 84.83 -79.54
N LEU A 362 35.82 84.45 -80.78
CA LEU A 362 35.42 83.16 -81.35
C LEU A 362 36.09 81.99 -80.60
N ASP A 363 37.40 82.09 -80.33
CA ASP A 363 38.14 81.06 -79.60
C ASP A 363 37.60 80.88 -78.17
N GLN A 364 37.19 81.97 -77.51
CA GLN A 364 36.55 81.91 -76.19
C GLN A 364 35.16 81.24 -76.24
N ALA A 365 34.34 81.58 -77.24
CA ALA A 365 33.02 80.98 -77.43
C ALA A 365 33.09 79.47 -77.76
N VAL A 366 34.09 79.05 -78.57
CA VAL A 366 34.34 77.63 -78.88
C VAL A 366 34.71 76.87 -77.61
N ARG A 367 35.61 77.40 -76.77
CA ARG A 367 35.95 76.78 -75.48
C ARG A 367 34.74 76.65 -74.56
N GLN A 368 33.89 77.67 -74.48
CA GLN A 368 32.67 77.62 -73.69
C GLN A 368 31.68 76.57 -74.22
N TYR A 369 31.51 76.48 -75.53
CA TYR A 369 30.69 75.43 -76.16
C TYR A 369 31.21 74.02 -75.84
N ASP A 370 32.53 73.79 -75.96
CA ASP A 370 33.13 72.49 -75.68
C ASP A 370 32.96 72.08 -74.21
N THR A 371 33.15 73.02 -73.27
CA THR A 371 32.92 72.75 -71.84
C THR A 371 31.45 72.45 -71.53
N ALA A 372 30.51 73.21 -72.12
CA ALA A 372 29.08 72.97 -71.93
C ALA A 372 28.63 71.65 -72.55
N LYS A 373 29.18 71.28 -73.71
CA LYS A 373 28.92 70.00 -74.39
C LYS A 373 29.43 68.82 -73.55
N ALA A 374 30.63 68.92 -72.98
CA ALA A 374 31.17 67.91 -72.08
C ALA A 374 30.30 67.73 -70.82
N ALA A 375 29.86 68.84 -70.21
CA ALA A 375 28.96 68.80 -69.05
C ALA A 375 27.58 68.20 -69.37
N LEU A 376 27.04 68.46 -70.57
CA LEU A 376 25.79 67.85 -71.04
C LEU A 376 25.94 66.33 -71.16
N THR A 377 27.00 65.84 -71.81
CA THR A 377 27.26 64.39 -71.92
C THR A 377 27.44 63.72 -70.55
N GLU A 378 28.09 64.38 -69.59
CA GLU A 378 28.22 63.86 -68.22
C GLU A 378 26.84 63.74 -67.54
N ARG A 379 25.97 64.75 -67.69
CA ARG A 379 24.62 64.75 -67.13
C ARG A 379 23.72 63.71 -67.78
N GLU A 380 23.81 63.53 -69.10
CA GLU A 380 23.09 62.49 -69.83
C GLU A 380 23.50 61.08 -69.35
N MET A 381 24.80 60.82 -69.23
CA MET A 381 25.30 59.56 -68.65
C MET A 381 24.79 59.34 -67.23
N ARG A 382 24.70 60.40 -66.41
CA ARG A 382 24.20 60.32 -65.03
C ARG A 382 22.71 60.00 -64.95
N VAL A 383 21.91 60.59 -65.83
CA VAL A 383 20.47 60.29 -65.93
C VAL A 383 20.28 58.82 -66.32
N GLN A 384 21.06 58.33 -67.28
CA GLN A 384 20.96 56.95 -67.73
C GLN A 384 21.36 55.95 -66.62
N THR A 385 22.41 56.24 -65.85
CA THR A 385 22.78 55.39 -64.69
C THR A 385 21.68 55.37 -63.62
N LEU A 386 21.04 56.51 -63.33
CA LEU A 386 19.94 56.58 -62.36
C LEU A 386 18.68 55.86 -62.86
N GLN A 387 18.41 55.88 -64.16
CA GLN A 387 17.30 55.11 -64.76
C GLN A 387 17.54 53.60 -64.64
N ASP A 388 18.76 53.13 -64.90
CA ASP A 388 19.13 51.73 -64.71
C ASP A 388 19.01 51.29 -63.24
N GLU A 389 19.44 52.14 -62.30
CA GLU A 389 19.27 51.90 -60.87
C GLU A 389 17.80 51.82 -60.45
N LEU A 390 16.96 52.73 -60.94
CA LEU A 390 15.51 52.70 -60.69
C LEU A 390 14.86 51.43 -61.23
N HIS A 391 15.25 50.98 -62.42
CA HIS A 391 14.74 49.73 -62.99
C HIS A 391 15.12 48.53 -62.12
N ARG A 392 16.39 48.43 -61.73
CA ARG A 392 16.88 47.37 -60.83
C ARG A 392 16.16 47.37 -59.48
N LEU A 393 15.91 48.54 -58.91
CA LEU A 393 15.17 48.66 -57.65
C LEU A 393 13.70 48.25 -57.81
N SER A 394 13.06 48.60 -58.93
CA SER A 394 11.68 48.18 -59.23
C SER A 394 11.57 46.66 -59.35
N ASP A 395 12.50 46.01 -60.04
CA ASP A 395 12.52 44.55 -60.17
C ASP A 395 12.76 43.86 -58.82
N ARG A 396 13.62 44.43 -57.97
CA ARG A 396 13.81 43.94 -56.60
C ARG A 396 12.54 44.07 -55.76
N ILE A 397 11.82 45.20 -55.85
CA ILE A 397 10.56 45.39 -55.12
C ILE A 397 9.53 44.33 -55.55
N LYS A 398 9.36 44.11 -56.87
CA LYS A 398 8.46 43.05 -57.38
C LYS A 398 8.85 41.68 -56.84
N SER A 399 10.13 41.34 -56.84
CA SER A 399 10.61 40.06 -56.29
C SER A 399 10.30 39.91 -54.79
N PHE A 400 10.40 41.00 -54.01
CA PHE A 400 10.07 40.98 -52.59
C PHE A 400 8.56 40.85 -52.35
N GLU A 401 7.73 41.47 -53.17
CA GLU A 401 6.27 41.32 -53.10
C GLU A 401 5.81 39.89 -53.42
N GLU A 402 6.43 39.24 -54.41
CA GLU A 402 6.18 37.84 -54.73
C GLU A 402 6.60 36.90 -53.58
N ASN A 403 7.78 37.14 -53.02
CA ASN A 403 8.26 36.39 -51.85
C ASN A 403 7.36 36.57 -50.62
N ALA A 404 6.86 37.78 -50.37
CA ALA A 404 5.93 38.03 -49.27
C ALA A 404 4.62 37.23 -49.41
N LYS A 405 4.05 37.19 -50.62
CA LYS A 405 2.86 36.37 -50.92
C LYS A 405 3.12 34.87 -50.72
N ALA A 406 4.31 34.39 -51.07
CA ALA A 406 4.70 33.00 -50.84
C ALA A 406 4.80 32.67 -49.35
N VAL A 407 5.34 33.57 -48.53
CA VAL A 407 5.41 33.42 -47.06
C VAL A 407 4.02 33.36 -46.45
N ASP A 408 3.08 34.23 -46.86
CA ASP A 408 1.69 34.19 -46.40
C ASP A 408 1.00 32.85 -46.72
N GLY A 409 1.29 32.28 -47.89
CA GLY A 409 0.80 30.95 -48.29
C GLY A 409 1.33 29.84 -47.38
N ILE A 410 2.63 29.88 -47.07
CA ILE A 410 3.30 28.92 -46.18
C ILE A 410 2.74 29.05 -44.75
N ASP A 411 2.49 30.27 -44.25
CA ASP A 411 1.94 30.48 -42.91
C ASP A 411 0.52 29.93 -42.77
N ARG A 412 -0.32 30.06 -43.80
CA ARG A 412 -1.65 29.42 -43.83
C ARG A 412 -1.55 27.90 -43.80
N GLN A 413 -0.63 27.32 -44.56
CA GLN A 413 -0.38 25.87 -44.56
C GLN A 413 0.18 25.38 -43.22
N LEU A 414 1.08 26.12 -42.59
CA LEU A 414 1.60 25.80 -41.26
C LEU A 414 0.50 25.85 -40.20
N LYS A 415 -0.43 26.82 -40.29
CA LYS A 415 -1.56 26.91 -39.38
C LYS A 415 -2.48 25.68 -39.52
N SER A 416 -2.85 25.29 -40.74
CA SER A 416 -3.71 24.12 -40.95
C SER A 416 -3.04 22.81 -40.53
N LEU A 417 -1.73 22.64 -40.80
CA LEU A 417 -0.96 21.48 -40.35
C LEU A 417 -0.87 21.41 -38.81
N ARG A 418 -0.74 22.55 -38.13
CA ARG A 418 -0.75 22.61 -36.65
C ARG A 418 -2.09 22.20 -36.08
N GLU A 419 -3.20 22.68 -36.66
CA GLU A 419 -4.56 22.31 -36.26
C GLU A 419 -4.82 20.81 -36.48
N ASN A 420 -4.43 20.28 -37.64
CA ASN A 420 -4.54 18.85 -37.94
C ASN A 420 -3.71 17.99 -36.97
N ARG A 421 -2.46 18.39 -36.68
CA ARG A 421 -1.61 17.70 -35.70
C ARG A 421 -2.26 17.69 -34.32
N GLN A 422 -2.87 18.80 -33.91
CA GLN A 422 -3.54 18.91 -32.62
C GLN A 422 -4.79 18.02 -32.57
N ALA A 423 -5.55 17.91 -33.66
CA ALA A 423 -6.68 17.00 -33.77
C ALA A 423 -6.21 15.53 -33.67
N LEU A 424 -5.23 15.13 -34.48
CA LEU A 424 -4.67 13.77 -34.43
C LEU A 424 -4.11 13.42 -33.05
N GLN A 425 -3.46 14.36 -32.36
CA GLN A 425 -2.95 14.13 -31.01
C GLN A 425 -4.09 13.83 -30.02
N LYS A 426 -5.21 14.53 -30.12
CA LYS A 426 -6.39 14.27 -29.27
C LYS A 426 -6.96 12.86 -29.54
N ASP A 427 -7.00 12.44 -30.79
CA ASP A 427 -7.49 11.11 -31.16
C ASP A 427 -6.58 10.00 -30.63
N VAL A 428 -5.25 10.18 -30.74
CA VAL A 428 -4.25 9.27 -30.16
C VAL A 428 -4.41 9.18 -28.64
N ASP A 429 -4.57 10.32 -27.96
CA ASP A 429 -4.78 10.34 -26.52
C ASP A 429 -6.07 9.61 -26.12
N GLN A 430 -7.14 9.77 -26.90
CA GLN A 430 -8.40 9.07 -26.66
C GLN A 430 -8.27 7.56 -26.88
N ALA A 431 -7.59 7.14 -27.95
CA ALA A 431 -7.33 5.73 -28.24
C ALA A 431 -6.48 5.08 -27.13
N ASN A 432 -5.43 5.77 -26.66
CA ASN A 432 -4.58 5.31 -25.56
C ASN A 432 -5.36 5.17 -24.24
N ARG A 433 -6.28 6.09 -23.94
CA ARG A 433 -7.16 5.98 -22.77
C ARG A 433 -8.05 4.73 -22.86
N ARG A 434 -8.63 4.46 -24.03
CA ARG A 434 -9.46 3.25 -24.25
C ARG A 434 -8.63 1.97 -24.09
N LEU A 435 -7.45 1.93 -24.70
CA LEU A 435 -6.54 0.79 -24.60
C LEU A 435 -6.17 0.49 -23.14
N ARG A 436 -5.78 1.52 -22.37
CA ARG A 436 -5.45 1.36 -20.95
C ARG A 436 -6.63 0.84 -20.12
N ALA A 437 -7.85 1.33 -20.39
CA ALA A 437 -9.04 0.87 -19.71
C ALA A 437 -9.32 -0.61 -19.99
N GLU A 438 -9.21 -1.05 -21.25
CA GLU A 438 -9.39 -2.46 -21.63
C GLU A 438 -8.29 -3.36 -21.07
N GLN A 439 -7.03 -2.91 -21.07
CA GLN A 439 -5.92 -3.64 -20.44
C GLN A 439 -6.14 -3.82 -18.93
N GLN A 440 -6.65 -2.80 -18.23
CA GLN A 440 -6.96 -2.89 -16.81
C GLN A 440 -8.14 -3.84 -16.53
N LYS A 441 -9.15 -3.89 -17.40
CA LYS A 441 -10.23 -4.88 -17.31
C LYS A 441 -9.70 -6.30 -17.53
N ALA A 442 -8.89 -6.52 -18.57
CA ALA A 442 -8.29 -7.82 -18.85
C ALA A 442 -7.40 -8.30 -17.71
N TYR A 443 -6.59 -7.41 -17.11
CA TYR A 443 -5.78 -7.74 -15.94
C TYR A 443 -6.64 -8.17 -14.75
N ARG A 444 -7.72 -7.43 -14.44
CA ARG A 444 -8.66 -7.79 -13.37
C ARG A 444 -9.32 -9.15 -13.60
N LEU A 445 -9.74 -9.45 -14.82
CA LEU A 445 -10.33 -10.76 -15.14
C LEU A 445 -9.31 -11.89 -14.96
N LYS A 446 -8.05 -11.66 -15.35
CA LYS A 446 -6.97 -12.64 -15.18
C LYS A 446 -6.67 -12.90 -13.70
N THR A 447 -6.60 -11.86 -12.86
CA THR A 447 -6.36 -12.03 -11.42
C THR A 447 -7.54 -12.73 -10.74
N MET A 448 -8.78 -12.38 -11.07
CA MET A 448 -9.97 -13.07 -10.55
C MET A 448 -10.03 -14.55 -10.99
N ALA A 449 -9.63 -14.85 -12.23
CA ALA A 449 -9.56 -16.23 -12.70
C ALA A 449 -8.49 -17.03 -11.95
N ALA A 450 -7.36 -16.41 -11.63
CA ALA A 450 -6.26 -17.04 -10.90
C ALA A 450 -6.61 -17.36 -9.43
N THR A 451 -7.43 -16.54 -8.76
CA THR A 451 -7.84 -16.77 -7.36
C THR A 451 -9.04 -17.72 -7.22
N ARG A 452 -9.80 -17.94 -8.29
CA ARG A 452 -10.97 -18.85 -8.32
C ARG A 452 -10.68 -20.28 -7.83
N PRO A 453 -9.59 -20.98 -8.21
CA PRO A 453 -9.33 -22.34 -7.73
C PRO A 453 -9.07 -22.39 -6.23
N GLU A 454 -8.36 -21.41 -5.68
CA GLU A 454 -8.05 -21.33 -4.23
C GLU A 454 -9.33 -21.12 -3.42
N ILE A 455 -10.19 -20.17 -3.83
CA ILE A 455 -11.49 -19.96 -3.19
C ILE A 455 -12.37 -21.22 -3.29
N LYS A 456 -12.35 -21.92 -4.43
CA LYS A 456 -13.11 -23.16 -4.60
C LYS A 456 -12.62 -24.26 -3.66
N ALA A 457 -11.30 -24.42 -3.52
CA ALA A 457 -10.71 -25.38 -2.61
C ALA A 457 -11.08 -25.07 -1.15
N LEU A 458 -10.96 -23.80 -0.73
CA LEU A 458 -11.33 -23.36 0.61
C LEU A 458 -12.81 -23.63 0.90
N ARG A 459 -13.71 -23.29 -0.03
CA ARG A 459 -15.15 -23.58 0.13
C ARG A 459 -15.45 -25.06 0.27
N GLN A 460 -14.77 -25.92 -0.50
CA GLN A 460 -14.95 -27.36 -0.39
C GLN A 460 -14.45 -27.89 0.96
N GLN A 461 -13.32 -27.38 1.46
CA GLN A 461 -12.80 -27.76 2.77
C GLN A 461 -13.75 -27.33 3.88
N THR A 462 -14.16 -26.05 3.91
CA THR A 462 -15.08 -25.54 4.92
C THR A 462 -16.42 -26.28 4.90
N ALA A 463 -16.92 -26.67 3.73
CA ALA A 463 -18.15 -27.47 3.63
C ALA A 463 -17.99 -28.87 4.25
N LYS A 464 -16.82 -29.52 4.07
CA LYS A 464 -16.52 -30.80 4.73
C LYS A 464 -16.45 -30.63 6.25
N ASP A 465 -15.73 -29.61 6.70
CA ASP A 465 -15.55 -29.34 8.13
C ASP A 465 -16.90 -29.05 8.79
N GLN A 466 -17.77 -28.27 8.14
CA GLN A 466 -19.13 -28.02 8.59
C GLN A 466 -19.92 -29.33 8.77
N GLN A 467 -19.89 -30.22 7.77
CA GLN A 467 -20.58 -31.52 7.85
C GLN A 467 -20.04 -32.39 9.00
N VAL A 468 -18.73 -32.35 9.25
CA VAL A 468 -18.12 -33.07 10.37
C VAL A 468 -18.61 -32.48 11.69
N TYR A 469 -18.57 -31.16 11.85
CA TYR A 469 -19.01 -30.51 13.09
C TYR A 469 -20.50 -30.69 13.38
N GLU A 470 -21.35 -30.66 12.35
CA GLU A 470 -22.79 -30.96 12.50
C GLU A 470 -23.00 -32.38 13.05
N LYS A 471 -22.28 -33.37 12.50
CA LYS A 471 -22.33 -34.76 13.01
C LYS A 471 -21.81 -34.87 14.43
N LEU A 472 -20.71 -34.19 14.75
CA LEU A 472 -20.14 -34.19 16.10
C LEU A 472 -21.08 -33.52 17.11
N THR A 473 -21.78 -32.47 16.73
CA THR A 473 -22.78 -31.83 17.62
C THR A 473 -23.90 -32.78 17.98
N VAL A 474 -24.39 -33.57 17.01
CA VAL A 474 -25.38 -34.63 17.29
C VAL A 474 -24.77 -35.74 18.15
N ALA A 475 -23.58 -36.23 17.79
CA ALA A 475 -22.92 -37.32 18.51
C ALA A 475 -22.55 -36.97 19.96
N PHE A 476 -22.17 -35.72 20.25
CA PHE A 476 -21.86 -35.26 21.61
C PHE A 476 -23.03 -34.56 22.30
N SER A 477 -24.23 -34.60 21.70
CA SER A 477 -25.44 -34.16 22.39
C SER A 477 -25.79 -35.12 23.53
N LYS A 478 -26.67 -34.66 24.43
CA LYS A 478 -27.22 -35.49 25.51
C LYS A 478 -27.83 -36.81 25.02
N ASP A 479 -28.41 -36.81 23.80
CA ASP A 479 -29.10 -37.94 23.19
C ASP A 479 -28.16 -38.77 22.27
N GLY A 480 -26.85 -38.51 22.30
CA GLY A 480 -25.84 -39.12 21.41
C GLY A 480 -25.00 -40.21 22.09
N ILE A 481 -23.67 -40.05 22.05
CA ILE A 481 -22.70 -40.96 22.68
C ILE A 481 -22.93 -41.09 24.20
N PRO A 482 -23.21 -40.02 24.97
CA PRO A 482 -23.51 -40.16 26.41
C PRO A 482 -24.69 -41.08 26.70
N ALA A 483 -25.79 -40.92 25.96
CA ALA A 483 -26.96 -41.81 25.99
C ALA A 483 -26.58 -43.27 25.74
N LEU A 484 -25.86 -43.50 24.64
CA LEU A 484 -25.40 -44.84 24.24
C LEU A 484 -24.44 -45.49 25.27
N ILE A 485 -23.62 -44.69 25.96
CA ILE A 485 -22.76 -45.19 27.05
C ILE A 485 -23.62 -45.64 28.24
N ILE A 486 -24.69 -44.91 28.57
CA ILE A 486 -25.62 -45.26 29.65
C ILE A 486 -26.42 -46.51 29.26
N GLU A 487 -26.97 -46.57 28.05
CA GLU A 487 -27.72 -47.73 27.54
C GLU A 487 -26.88 -49.01 27.58
N ASN A 488 -25.60 -48.94 27.21
CA ASN A 488 -24.70 -50.10 27.30
C ASN A 488 -24.32 -50.46 28.75
N ALA A 489 -24.42 -49.53 29.70
CA ALA A 489 -24.13 -49.77 31.11
C ALA A 489 -25.29 -50.45 31.86
N ILE A 490 -26.53 -50.19 31.44
CA ILE A 490 -27.73 -50.66 32.15
C ILE A 490 -27.76 -52.19 32.32
N PRO A 491 -27.53 -53.01 31.27
CA PRO A 491 -27.57 -54.47 31.42
C PRO A 491 -26.55 -54.97 32.46
N GLU A 492 -25.35 -54.39 32.53
CA GLU A 492 -24.34 -54.74 33.53
C GLU A 492 -24.82 -54.41 34.95
N ILE A 493 -25.50 -53.26 35.13
CA ILE A 493 -26.08 -52.86 36.41
C ILE A 493 -27.22 -53.78 36.81
N GLU A 494 -28.12 -54.09 35.88
CA GLU A 494 -29.26 -54.97 36.11
C GLU A 494 -28.81 -56.39 36.48
N GLU A 495 -27.84 -56.94 35.75
CA GLU A 495 -27.32 -58.29 36.02
C GLU A 495 -26.74 -58.38 37.43
N GLU A 496 -25.85 -57.45 37.79
CA GLU A 496 -25.20 -57.46 39.09
C GLU A 496 -26.18 -57.12 40.23
N ALA A 497 -27.10 -56.19 40.01
CA ALA A 497 -28.12 -55.85 41.01
C ALA A 497 -29.07 -57.04 41.22
N ASN A 498 -29.46 -57.74 40.15
CA ASN A 498 -30.31 -58.92 40.27
C ASN A 498 -29.61 -60.09 40.93
N ARG A 499 -28.31 -60.30 40.68
CA ARG A 499 -27.51 -61.32 41.36
C ARG A 499 -27.51 -61.14 42.88
N ILE A 500 -27.40 -59.90 43.35
CA ILE A 500 -27.41 -59.58 44.78
C ILE A 500 -28.83 -59.62 45.32
N LEU A 501 -29.79 -59.04 44.60
CA LEU A 501 -31.18 -58.98 45.04
C LEU A 501 -31.80 -60.38 45.17
N SER A 502 -31.45 -61.31 44.28
CA SER A 502 -31.96 -62.67 44.33
C SER A 502 -31.52 -63.40 45.60
N GLN A 503 -30.32 -63.12 46.11
CA GLN A 503 -29.87 -63.62 47.42
C GLN A 503 -30.65 -62.98 48.57
N LEU A 504 -30.92 -61.67 48.49
CA LEU A 504 -31.65 -60.92 49.51
C LEU A 504 -33.14 -61.30 49.63
N THR A 505 -33.73 -61.85 48.58
CA THR A 505 -35.17 -62.15 48.54
C THR A 505 -35.51 -63.62 48.30
N GLY A 506 -34.50 -64.50 48.26
CA GLY A 506 -34.71 -65.92 47.97
C GLY A 506 -35.23 -66.17 46.56
N ASN A 507 -34.71 -65.43 45.58
CA ASN A 507 -35.06 -65.45 44.15
C ASN A 507 -36.49 -65.00 43.81
N ARG A 508 -37.11 -64.17 44.65
CA ARG A 508 -38.52 -63.73 44.46
C ARG A 508 -38.68 -62.42 43.72
N THR A 509 -37.60 -61.65 43.53
CA THR A 509 -37.67 -60.29 43.01
C THR A 509 -36.60 -60.03 41.96
N GLN A 510 -36.95 -59.29 40.91
CA GLN A 510 -36.05 -58.87 39.85
C GLN A 510 -36.21 -57.37 39.55
N ILE A 511 -35.10 -56.67 39.31
CA ILE A 511 -34.99 -55.28 38.89
C ILE A 511 -34.87 -55.21 37.37
N THR A 512 -35.57 -54.25 36.78
CA THR A 512 -35.43 -53.84 35.38
C THR A 512 -35.42 -52.31 35.32
N ILE A 513 -34.49 -51.74 34.58
CA ILE A 513 -34.28 -50.32 34.39
C ILE A 513 -34.65 -49.99 32.95
N GLU A 514 -35.71 -49.21 32.76
CA GLU A 514 -36.14 -48.78 31.43
C GLU A 514 -35.37 -47.52 31.00
N PRO A 515 -34.50 -47.59 29.97
CA PRO A 515 -33.70 -46.44 29.53
C PRO A 515 -34.55 -45.35 28.88
N LEU A 516 -35.66 -45.74 28.22
CA LEU A 516 -36.41 -44.88 27.31
C LEU A 516 -37.91 -44.91 27.63
N ARG A 517 -38.48 -43.73 27.86
CA ARG A 517 -39.93 -43.55 27.99
C ARG A 517 -40.49 -42.84 26.76
N ASN A 518 -41.51 -43.43 26.14
CA ASN A 518 -42.23 -42.80 25.04
C ASN A 518 -43.06 -41.61 25.56
N LEU A 519 -42.81 -40.41 25.00
CA LEU A 519 -43.59 -39.21 25.27
C LEU A 519 -44.92 -39.27 24.50
N LYS A 520 -46.02 -38.84 25.15
CA LYS A 520 -47.37 -38.78 24.54
C LYS A 520 -47.43 -37.89 23.28
N THR A 521 -46.45 -37.01 23.08
CA THR A 521 -46.32 -36.10 21.94
C THR A 521 -45.50 -36.68 20.78
N GLY A 522 -45.05 -37.93 20.87
CA GLY A 522 -44.09 -38.52 19.93
C GLY A 522 -42.65 -38.16 20.30
N GLY A 523 -41.78 -39.17 20.36
CA GLY A 523 -40.38 -39.07 20.81
C GLY A 523 -40.12 -39.90 22.07
N THR A 524 -38.89 -40.34 22.26
CA THR A 524 -38.42 -41.03 23.48
C THR A 524 -37.68 -40.03 24.38
N LYS A 525 -37.87 -40.15 25.69
CA LYS A 525 -37.15 -39.38 26.70
C LYS A 525 -36.42 -40.36 27.61
N GLU A 526 -35.15 -40.10 27.88
CA GLU A 526 -34.39 -40.83 28.89
C GLU A 526 -34.95 -40.51 30.28
N THR A 527 -35.40 -41.54 30.99
CA THR A 527 -35.96 -41.41 32.36
C THR A 527 -35.32 -42.37 33.36
N LEU A 528 -34.68 -43.46 32.90
CA LEU A 528 -34.07 -44.50 33.75
C LEU A 528 -35.06 -45.00 34.81
N ASP A 529 -36.28 -45.34 34.36
CA ASP A 529 -37.36 -45.73 35.26
C ASP A 529 -37.11 -47.15 35.80
N ILE A 530 -37.11 -47.31 37.13
CA ILE A 530 -36.82 -48.59 37.79
C ILE A 530 -38.13 -49.33 38.08
N HIS A 531 -38.25 -50.52 37.50
CA HIS A 531 -39.35 -51.45 37.70
C HIS A 531 -38.87 -52.68 38.45
N ILE A 532 -39.74 -53.22 39.30
CA ILE A 532 -39.44 -54.41 40.08
C ILE A 532 -40.54 -55.44 39.81
N SER A 533 -40.12 -56.65 39.47
CA SER A 533 -41.00 -57.80 39.26
C SER A 533 -40.93 -58.71 40.48
N ASP A 534 -42.10 -59.06 41.03
CA ASP A 534 -42.25 -60.05 42.10
C ASP A 534 -43.43 -61.00 41.82
N GLU A 535 -43.81 -61.83 42.81
CA GLU A 535 -44.92 -62.78 42.71
C GLU A 535 -46.29 -62.11 42.40
N LEU A 536 -46.44 -60.81 42.68
CA LEU A 536 -47.65 -60.03 42.43
C LEU A 536 -47.62 -59.29 41.08
N GLY A 537 -46.50 -59.36 40.36
CA GLY A 537 -46.28 -58.75 39.05
C GLY A 537 -45.25 -57.63 39.04
N THR A 538 -45.16 -56.91 37.92
CA THR A 538 -44.19 -55.81 37.75
C THR A 538 -44.82 -54.47 38.14
N ARG A 539 -44.19 -53.76 39.08
CA ARG A 539 -44.64 -52.44 39.55
C ARG A 539 -43.48 -51.45 39.71
N PRO A 540 -43.73 -50.12 39.67
CA PRO A 540 -42.71 -49.11 39.90
C PRO A 540 -42.08 -49.23 41.30
N TYR A 541 -40.80 -48.88 41.42
CA TYR A 541 -40.04 -48.91 42.67
C TYR A 541 -40.75 -48.18 43.83
N GLU A 542 -41.47 -47.10 43.56
CA GLU A 542 -42.15 -46.28 44.59
C GLU A 542 -43.26 -47.03 45.34
N MET A 543 -43.71 -48.18 44.85
CA MET A 543 -44.81 -48.97 45.42
C MET A 543 -44.34 -50.05 46.43
N PHE A 544 -43.04 -50.16 46.71
CA PHE A 544 -42.49 -51.18 47.62
C PHE A 544 -42.37 -50.67 49.06
N SER A 545 -42.52 -51.58 50.02
CA SER A 545 -42.41 -51.26 51.46
C SER A 545 -40.99 -50.84 51.84
N GLY A 546 -40.81 -50.17 52.98
CA GLY A 546 -39.49 -49.69 53.43
C GLY A 546 -38.42 -50.78 53.55
N GLY A 547 -38.79 -51.99 53.96
CA GLY A 547 -37.87 -53.13 54.03
C GLY A 547 -37.48 -53.69 52.66
N GLU A 548 -38.44 -53.76 51.73
CA GLU A 548 -38.19 -54.21 50.35
C GLU A 548 -37.37 -53.17 49.55
N ALA A 549 -37.74 -51.90 49.67
CA ALA A 549 -37.01 -50.79 49.06
C ALA A 549 -35.56 -50.74 49.57
N PHE A 550 -35.30 -51.06 50.84
CA PHE A 550 -33.95 -51.17 51.37
C PHE A 550 -33.13 -52.26 50.64
N ARG A 551 -33.68 -53.46 50.45
CA ARG A 551 -33.00 -54.55 49.73
C ARG A 551 -32.72 -54.20 48.27
N ILE A 552 -33.69 -53.56 47.59
CA ILE A 552 -33.55 -53.07 46.22
C ILE A 552 -32.44 -52.02 46.12
N ASN A 553 -32.45 -51.02 47.01
CA ASN A 553 -31.43 -49.98 47.07
C ASN A 553 -30.05 -50.53 47.38
N PHE A 554 -29.97 -51.50 48.28
CA PHE A 554 -28.72 -52.16 48.62
C PHE A 554 -28.12 -52.86 47.40
N ALA A 555 -28.90 -53.69 46.71
CA ALA A 555 -28.47 -54.38 45.50
C ALA A 555 -28.01 -53.41 44.39
N LEU A 556 -28.79 -52.35 44.11
CA LEU A 556 -28.43 -51.34 43.11
C LEU A 556 -27.16 -50.57 43.47
N ARG A 557 -26.98 -50.19 44.75
CA ARG A 557 -25.79 -49.45 45.20
C ARG A 557 -24.52 -50.27 45.05
N ILE A 558 -24.57 -51.57 45.37
CA ILE A 558 -23.41 -52.45 45.19
C ILE A 558 -23.12 -52.65 43.69
N ALA A 559 -24.15 -52.90 42.87
CA ALA A 559 -23.99 -53.03 41.43
C ALA A 559 -23.35 -51.79 40.79
N LEU A 560 -23.84 -50.60 41.14
CA LEU A 560 -23.26 -49.32 40.70
C LEU A 560 -21.82 -49.15 41.20
N SER A 561 -21.55 -49.48 42.46
CA SER A 561 -20.21 -49.37 43.04
C SER A 561 -19.21 -50.28 42.31
N LYS A 562 -19.61 -51.52 42.01
CA LYS A 562 -18.79 -52.49 41.25
C LYS A 562 -18.56 -52.03 39.82
N LEU A 563 -19.58 -51.51 39.15
CA LEU A 563 -19.44 -50.94 37.81
C LEU A 563 -18.44 -49.77 37.78
N LEU A 564 -18.55 -48.84 38.73
CA LEU A 564 -17.67 -47.68 38.83
C LEU A 564 -16.22 -48.10 39.11
N ALA A 565 -16.02 -49.05 40.03
CA ALA A 565 -14.69 -49.58 40.35
C ALA A 565 -14.06 -50.32 39.15
N HIS A 566 -14.84 -51.17 38.47
CA HIS A 566 -14.40 -51.88 37.28
C HIS A 566 -13.98 -50.92 36.16
N ARG A 567 -14.79 -49.89 35.87
CA ARG A 567 -14.47 -48.86 34.86
C ARG A 567 -13.26 -48.01 35.24
N ALA A 568 -13.03 -47.77 36.53
CA ALA A 568 -11.85 -47.06 37.02
C ALA A 568 -10.59 -47.95 37.09
N GLY A 569 -10.70 -49.26 36.86
CA GLY A 569 -9.60 -50.22 37.02
C GLY A 569 -9.15 -50.38 38.47
N THR A 570 -10.04 -50.10 39.43
CA THR A 570 -9.74 -50.14 40.87
C THR A 570 -10.63 -51.18 41.56
N ARG A 571 -10.18 -51.64 42.74
CA ARG A 571 -11.03 -52.44 43.64
C ARG A 571 -11.79 -51.53 44.59
N LEU A 572 -12.96 -51.97 45.03
CA LEU A 572 -13.69 -51.30 46.09
C LEU A 572 -12.94 -51.50 47.41
N ARG A 573 -12.62 -50.40 48.09
CA ARG A 573 -11.85 -50.47 49.34
C ARG A 573 -12.74 -50.70 50.54
N SER A 574 -13.74 -49.83 50.73
CA SER A 574 -14.58 -49.88 51.92
C SER A 574 -16.06 -49.75 51.58
N LEU A 575 -16.89 -50.62 52.15
CA LEU A 575 -18.33 -50.45 52.24
C LEU A 575 -18.68 -50.13 53.68
N ILE A 576 -19.36 -49.00 53.91
CA ILE A 576 -19.87 -48.62 55.24
C ILE A 576 -21.39 -48.60 55.14
N ILE A 577 -22.04 -49.41 55.96
CA ILE A 577 -23.49 -49.47 56.06
C ILE A 577 -23.85 -48.95 57.44
N ASP A 578 -24.44 -47.76 57.46
CA ASP A 578 -24.91 -47.13 58.68
C ASP A 578 -26.41 -47.37 58.83
N GLU A 579 -26.81 -47.99 59.94
CA GLU A 579 -28.18 -48.18 60.41
C GLU A 579 -29.24 -48.25 59.30
N GLY A 580 -29.48 -49.45 58.78
CA GLY A 580 -30.53 -49.70 57.76
C GLY A 580 -31.27 -51.02 57.94
N PHE A 581 -30.95 -51.73 59.02
CA PHE A 581 -31.38 -53.11 59.25
C PHE A 581 -32.68 -53.20 60.05
N GLY A 582 -33.10 -52.13 60.73
CA GLY A 582 -34.25 -52.11 61.63
C GLY A 582 -35.62 -52.27 60.96
N THR A 583 -35.69 -52.10 59.63
CA THR A 583 -36.91 -52.34 58.84
C THR A 583 -37.00 -53.75 58.28
N GLN A 584 -36.00 -54.61 58.56
CA GLN A 584 -35.98 -56.01 58.13
C GLN A 584 -36.58 -56.92 59.19
N ASP A 585 -37.29 -57.95 58.73
CA ASP A 585 -37.72 -59.07 59.55
C ASP A 585 -36.55 -60.03 59.83
N SER A 586 -36.77 -61.04 60.68
CA SER A 586 -35.72 -62.02 61.04
C SER A 586 -35.15 -62.73 59.80
N GLN A 587 -36.01 -63.09 58.86
CA GLN A 587 -35.62 -63.77 57.63
C GLN A 587 -34.85 -62.83 56.69
N GLY A 588 -35.28 -61.57 56.54
CA GLY A 588 -34.57 -60.57 55.75
C GLY A 588 -33.18 -60.21 56.31
N LEU A 589 -33.01 -60.23 57.64
CA LEU A 589 -31.69 -60.06 58.26
C LEU A 589 -30.73 -61.20 57.94
N GLU A 590 -31.21 -62.45 57.94
CA GLU A 590 -30.40 -63.62 57.57
C GLU A 590 -29.94 -63.53 56.11
N TYR A 591 -30.85 -63.27 55.17
CA TYR A 591 -30.50 -63.10 53.76
C TYR A 591 -29.53 -61.94 53.51
N LEU A 592 -29.64 -60.88 54.30
CA LEU A 592 -28.75 -59.74 54.20
C LEU A 592 -27.34 -60.04 54.72
N VAL A 593 -27.21 -60.83 55.79
CA VAL A 593 -25.90 -61.33 56.25
C VAL A 593 -25.27 -62.23 55.18
N GLU A 594 -26.05 -63.14 54.58
CA GLU A 594 -25.57 -64.01 53.50
C GLU A 594 -25.11 -63.20 52.28
N ALA A 595 -25.87 -62.17 51.88
CA ALA A 595 -25.49 -61.28 50.79
C ALA A 595 -24.24 -60.45 51.12
N LEU A 596 -24.04 -60.01 52.37
CA LEU A 596 -22.83 -59.31 52.80
C LEU A 596 -21.60 -60.23 52.78
N GLN A 597 -21.76 -61.49 53.14
CA GLN A 597 -20.71 -62.50 53.04
C GLN A 597 -20.38 -62.80 51.57
N SER A 598 -21.37 -62.83 50.68
CA SER A 598 -21.16 -63.13 49.25
C SER A 598 -20.38 -62.04 48.50
N ILE A 599 -20.45 -60.79 48.99
CA ILE A 599 -19.69 -59.65 48.44
C ILE A 599 -18.44 -59.33 49.26
N GLN A 600 -18.11 -60.12 50.29
CA GLN A 600 -16.98 -59.84 51.18
C GLN A 600 -15.65 -59.74 50.41
N ASP A 601 -15.44 -60.58 49.41
CA ASP A 601 -14.21 -60.58 48.59
C ASP A 601 -14.16 -59.41 47.59
N ASP A 602 -15.28 -58.75 47.33
CA ASP A 602 -15.35 -57.58 46.45
C ASP A 602 -14.80 -56.30 47.13
N PHE A 603 -14.73 -56.29 48.47
CA PHE A 603 -14.32 -55.12 49.27
C PHE A 603 -13.12 -55.45 50.18
N GLU A 604 -12.16 -54.51 50.34
CA GLU A 604 -11.09 -54.69 51.34
C GLU A 604 -11.62 -54.65 52.78
N LYS A 605 -12.73 -53.93 53.00
CA LYS A 605 -13.35 -53.79 54.33
C LYS A 605 -14.84 -53.51 54.23
N ILE A 606 -15.63 -54.27 54.98
CA ILE A 606 -17.06 -53.99 55.19
C ILE A 606 -17.25 -53.58 56.65
N ILE A 607 -17.84 -52.41 56.90
CA ILE A 607 -18.17 -51.89 58.22
C ILE A 607 -19.68 -51.77 58.32
N VAL A 608 -20.27 -52.47 59.28
CA VAL A 608 -21.71 -52.42 59.55
C VAL A 608 -21.92 -51.77 60.91
N VAL A 609 -22.69 -50.68 60.93
CA VAL A 609 -23.14 -50.00 62.15
C VAL A 609 -24.58 -50.41 62.41
N THR A 610 -24.82 -51.08 63.52
CA THR A 610 -26.16 -51.54 63.88
C THR A 610 -26.34 -51.67 65.39
N HIS A 611 -27.52 -51.30 65.87
CA HIS A 611 -27.98 -51.56 67.22
C HIS A 611 -28.65 -52.95 67.39
N LEU A 612 -28.82 -53.71 66.32
CA LEU A 612 -29.51 -55.00 66.36
C LEU A 612 -28.62 -56.09 66.93
N GLU A 613 -29.04 -56.69 68.05
CA GLU A 613 -28.27 -57.73 68.73
C GLU A 613 -28.05 -58.98 67.87
N ARG A 614 -29.00 -59.29 66.99
CA ARG A 614 -28.94 -60.47 66.10
C ARG A 614 -27.79 -60.39 65.09
N LEU A 615 -27.36 -59.19 64.70
CA LEU A 615 -26.24 -59.00 63.77
C LEU A 615 -24.88 -59.06 64.48
N LYS A 616 -24.82 -58.92 65.81
CA LYS A 616 -23.55 -58.92 66.58
C LYS A 616 -22.73 -60.19 66.37
N ASN A 617 -23.39 -61.33 66.18
CA ASN A 617 -22.74 -62.64 66.04
C ASN A 617 -22.44 -63.02 64.59
N ALA A 618 -22.92 -62.24 63.62
CA ALA A 618 -22.72 -62.52 62.19
C ALA A 618 -21.35 -62.06 61.66
N PHE A 619 -20.63 -61.21 62.42
CA PHE A 619 -19.36 -60.63 62.03
C PHE A 619 -18.23 -61.09 62.96
N PRO A 620 -17.02 -61.32 62.43
CA PRO A 620 -15.89 -61.84 63.20
C PRO A 620 -15.31 -60.82 64.18
N ALA A 621 -15.41 -59.52 63.88
CA ALA A 621 -14.92 -58.45 64.74
C ALA A 621 -15.99 -57.37 64.91
N ARG A 622 -16.12 -56.83 66.12
CA ARG A 622 -17.11 -55.81 66.46
C ARG A 622 -16.52 -54.70 67.34
N ILE A 623 -17.06 -53.50 67.16
CA ILE A 623 -16.75 -52.33 67.99
C ILE A 623 -18.02 -52.03 68.79
N GLU A 624 -18.01 -52.35 70.07
CA GLU A 624 -19.15 -52.09 70.97
C GLU A 624 -19.03 -50.69 71.54
N VAL A 625 -20.06 -49.85 71.35
CA VAL A 625 -20.09 -48.47 71.85
C VAL A 625 -21.06 -48.37 73.01
N ILE A 626 -20.57 -47.98 74.19
CA ILE A 626 -21.33 -47.86 75.43
C ILE A 626 -21.44 -46.38 75.80
N LYS A 627 -22.67 -45.87 75.96
CA LYS A 627 -22.92 -44.49 76.39
C LYS A 627 -22.84 -44.39 77.91
N HIS A 628 -21.93 -43.57 78.42
CA HIS A 628 -21.81 -43.25 79.84
C HIS A 628 -22.37 -41.85 80.13
N PRO A 629 -23.25 -41.66 81.13
CA PRO A 629 -23.89 -40.37 81.41
C PRO A 629 -22.91 -39.22 81.71
N ASP A 630 -21.78 -39.53 82.36
CA ASP A 630 -20.86 -38.52 82.90
C ASP A 630 -19.59 -38.30 82.07
N ILE A 631 -19.27 -39.24 81.17
CA ILE A 631 -17.96 -39.31 80.48
C ILE A 631 -18.08 -39.35 78.95
N GLY A 632 -19.30 -39.43 78.43
CA GLY A 632 -19.56 -39.56 76.99
C GLY A 632 -19.59 -41.02 76.52
N SER A 633 -19.38 -41.25 75.21
CA SER A 633 -19.42 -42.60 74.63
C SER A 633 -18.02 -43.25 74.70
N LEU A 634 -17.95 -44.43 75.30
CA LEU A 634 -16.77 -45.29 75.32
C LEU A 634 -16.93 -46.41 74.28
N TYR A 635 -15.84 -46.99 73.81
CA TYR A 635 -15.89 -48.14 72.90
C TYR A 635 -14.92 -49.25 73.33
N GLU A 636 -15.28 -50.48 73.00
CA GLU A 636 -14.45 -51.67 73.15
C GLU A 636 -14.40 -52.43 71.83
N VAL A 637 -13.24 -52.99 71.48
CA VAL A 637 -13.08 -53.84 70.29
C VAL A 637 -13.11 -55.29 70.75
N VAL A 638 -14.09 -56.05 70.25
CA VAL A 638 -14.23 -57.47 70.50
C VAL A 638 -13.95 -58.21 69.20
N THR A 639 -12.94 -59.08 69.20
CA THR A 639 -12.46 -59.85 68.03
C THR A 639 -12.61 -61.35 68.23
#